data_AF-A0A520QR09-F1
#
_entry.id   AF-A0A520QR09-F1
#
_cell.length_a   1.000
_cell.length_b   1.000
_cell.length_c   1.000
_cell.angle_alpha   90.00
_cell.angle_beta   90.00
_cell.angle_gamma   90.00
#
_symmetry.space_group_name_H-M   'P 1'
#
loop_
_entity.id
_entity.type
_entity.pdbx_description
1 polymer ?
#
loop_
_entity_poly.entity_id
_entity_poly.type
_entity_poly.pdbx_seq_one_letter_code
_entity_poly.pdbx_strand_id
1 'polypeptide(L)'
;MNTTLNITIRLVVASFFFLHFSKLIGQIQFRSELPPLLEFTDGRSVDSKLEWPERRDEIRSLLIQYFVGSYPAITPKIISAEVISEKTFKDSSVRRRIRIVLNTPNQVAFEMALWTPKEKGSFPLLLTAPRFYQRYWAEDALKRGYAVCLFPGIDSHHREEGYAGYDNVWETVRREYPEATWTEISTKAWIASRCIDYLLSGSSIIQIIPRQIAIIGFSRYGKQAMIAGAFDERITCIVARSPGSPASSPYRLTSRNTYAETPADFPNEWFLPSLRQFVGRENELPIDAHGWYALIAPRACLIHTGHNDGSEPTFAVEKAYIEGRSVYQLLDSGKNLRIDYRAGGHSSGLPPEQISFSDRQRNLDWIDISFGRRLARPNEFSEKLIHDFNWHDWNANQKQIDRLINHKSSIRDKVLWSFGQVLEEIIVPNKPKFLTEAESKLMTHDRWSPKGISRVPIQFGLNVRGNLYFKKGLTGKLPVVIWLHPLSYHSGYNEGYGVQGTTLYHRLAENGFAVIAYDQCGFGLRLLEGRDFYTNYPRWSKLGRMVMDARDAVSFVLDGKGKSKSVVPFFDKNRVFLLGYSTGSIAAMYTGVLDDRIAGMACFSGWTPLRDTSKEIATGGNQRLWNLHALQPKLGWFDDREAELPFDYKDLIAEILPKPCLIVTPKRDRFADHDAIKKAINQVRLNNPKKADAALTWISPDGPNRFQVDQQRQFINWANSIR
;
A
#
# COMPACT_ATOMS: atom_id res chain seq x y z
N MET A 1 -10.08 -1.86 -62.27
CA MET A 1 -8.86 -1.22 -61.75
C MET A 1 -9.28 -0.21 -60.67
N ASN A 2 -9.31 -0.61 -59.39
CA ASN A 2 -9.31 0.27 -58.19
C ASN A 2 -9.75 -0.51 -56.93
N THR A 3 -8.99 -1.53 -56.54
CA THR A 3 -9.27 -2.25 -55.27
C THR A 3 -8.01 -2.66 -54.50
N THR A 4 -6.81 -2.36 -55.02
CA THR A 4 -5.53 -2.72 -54.39
C THR A 4 -4.80 -1.56 -53.71
N LEU A 5 -5.29 -0.31 -53.84
CA LEU A 5 -4.59 0.87 -53.29
C LEU A 5 -5.01 1.24 -51.84
N ASN A 6 -6.19 0.82 -51.37
CA ASN A 6 -6.72 1.22 -50.05
C ASN A 6 -6.32 0.28 -48.88
N ILE A 7 -5.82 -0.93 -49.17
CA ILE A 7 -5.39 -1.88 -48.14
C ILE A 7 -3.93 -1.61 -47.74
N THR A 8 -3.10 -1.17 -48.68
CA THR A 8 -1.68 -0.86 -48.43
C THR A 8 -1.52 0.42 -47.60
N ILE A 9 -2.40 1.42 -47.75
CA ILE A 9 -2.32 2.68 -46.98
C ILE A 9 -2.72 2.49 -45.51
N ARG A 10 -3.66 1.58 -45.18
CA ARG A 10 -4.03 1.31 -43.77
C ARG A 10 -3.01 0.45 -43.01
N LEU A 11 -2.32 -0.47 -43.71
CA LEU A 11 -1.23 -1.28 -43.13
C LEU A 11 0.04 -0.46 -42.93
N VAL A 12 0.32 0.51 -43.80
CA VAL A 12 1.45 1.44 -43.66
C VAL A 12 1.21 2.44 -42.53
N VAL A 13 -0.02 2.94 -42.31
CA VAL A 13 -0.32 3.82 -41.17
C VAL A 13 -0.24 3.07 -39.84
N ALA A 14 -0.76 1.83 -39.74
CA ALA A 14 -0.63 1.03 -38.51
C ALA A 14 0.83 0.63 -38.19
N SER A 15 1.64 0.34 -39.22
CA SER A 15 3.06 0.01 -39.04
C SER A 15 3.93 1.24 -38.76
N PHE A 16 3.58 2.42 -39.30
CA PHE A 16 4.25 3.67 -38.96
C PHE A 16 3.96 4.12 -37.53
N PHE A 17 2.76 3.87 -36.99
CA PHE A 17 2.45 4.12 -35.57
C PHE A 17 3.24 3.20 -34.62
N PHE A 18 3.50 1.95 -35.01
CA PHE A 18 4.32 1.02 -34.22
C PHE A 18 5.84 1.29 -34.33
N LEU A 19 6.33 1.81 -35.45
CA LEU A 19 7.76 2.03 -35.69
C LEU A 19 8.26 3.44 -35.33
N HIS A 20 7.41 4.48 -35.26
CA HIS A 20 7.84 5.80 -34.77
C HIS A 20 7.81 5.95 -33.24
N PHE A 21 7.05 5.13 -32.52
CA PHE A 21 7.06 5.15 -31.05
C PHE A 21 8.32 4.52 -30.42
N SER A 22 9.15 3.85 -31.20
CA SER A 22 10.42 3.26 -30.70
C SER A 22 11.59 4.25 -30.71
N LYS A 23 11.42 5.50 -31.17
CA LYS A 23 12.49 6.52 -31.23
C LYS A 23 12.16 7.90 -30.64
N LEU A 24 11.02 8.03 -29.96
CA LEU A 24 10.71 9.17 -29.08
C LEU A 24 10.36 8.67 -27.69
N ILE A 25 11.22 7.80 -27.13
CA ILE A 25 11.26 7.62 -25.68
C ILE A 25 11.95 8.89 -25.16
N GLY A 26 11.16 9.94 -24.88
CA GLY A 26 11.57 10.96 -23.93
C GLY A 26 12.16 10.25 -22.72
N GLN A 27 13.33 10.69 -22.24
CA GLN A 27 14.03 10.03 -21.14
C GLN A 27 13.01 9.70 -20.04
N ILE A 28 12.75 8.41 -19.81
CA ILE A 28 11.88 7.98 -18.69
C ILE A 28 12.52 8.56 -17.45
N GLN A 29 11.94 9.64 -16.93
CA GLN A 29 12.50 10.32 -15.78
C GLN A 29 12.19 9.47 -14.55
N PHE A 30 13.21 8.83 -14.00
CA PHE A 30 13.07 8.09 -12.76
C PHE A 30 12.64 9.05 -11.66
N ARG A 31 11.40 8.92 -11.18
CA ARG A 31 10.84 9.78 -10.14
C ARG A 31 10.29 8.96 -8.98
N SER A 32 10.53 9.46 -7.77
CA SER A 32 10.08 8.82 -6.52
C SER A 32 8.56 8.88 -6.33
N GLU A 33 7.94 9.96 -6.82
CA GLU A 33 6.50 10.19 -6.79
C GLU A 33 5.75 9.33 -7.82
N LEU A 34 4.42 9.29 -7.69
CA LEU A 34 3.56 8.70 -8.72
C LEU A 34 3.66 9.52 -10.02
N PRO A 35 3.73 8.89 -11.20
CA PRO A 35 3.64 9.60 -12.48
C PRO A 35 2.30 10.36 -12.53
N PRO A 36 2.29 11.68 -12.77
CA PRO A 36 1.05 12.44 -12.77
C PRO A 36 0.07 11.91 -13.83
N LEU A 37 -1.21 11.79 -13.46
CA LEU A 37 -2.23 11.33 -14.41
C LEU A 37 -2.54 12.41 -15.47
N LEU A 38 -2.28 13.67 -15.17
CA LEU A 38 -2.48 14.84 -16.04
C LEU A 38 -1.17 15.35 -16.68
N GLU A 39 -0.22 14.46 -16.94
CA GLU A 39 1.03 14.72 -17.67
C GLU A 39 1.25 13.55 -18.64
N PHE A 40 1.50 13.82 -19.91
CA PHE A 40 1.88 12.82 -20.92
C PHE A 40 3.29 12.27 -20.64
N THR A 41 3.64 11.12 -21.22
CA THR A 41 5.00 10.55 -21.02
C THR A 41 6.11 11.38 -21.67
N ASP A 42 5.77 12.26 -22.61
CA ASP A 42 6.67 13.23 -23.23
C ASP A 42 6.83 14.55 -22.42
N GLY A 43 6.13 14.67 -21.28
CA GLY A 43 6.17 15.83 -20.38
C GLY A 43 5.15 16.92 -20.69
N ARG A 44 4.31 16.78 -21.73
CA ARG A 44 3.19 17.72 -21.96
C ARG A 44 2.16 17.63 -20.83
N SER A 45 1.67 18.77 -20.35
CA SER A 45 0.58 18.83 -19.37
C SER A 45 -0.79 18.54 -20.01
N VAL A 46 -1.75 18.09 -19.20
CA VAL A 46 -3.15 17.88 -19.59
C VAL A 46 -4.02 18.85 -18.81
N ASP A 47 -4.18 20.04 -19.34
CA ASP A 47 -4.84 21.16 -18.65
C ASP A 47 -6.32 21.29 -19.03
N SER A 48 -6.77 20.54 -20.04
CA SER A 48 -8.13 20.63 -20.56
C SER A 48 -8.79 19.28 -20.82
N LYS A 49 -10.13 19.28 -20.84
CA LYS A 49 -10.93 18.10 -21.23
C LYS A 49 -10.72 17.68 -22.69
N LEU A 50 -10.18 18.57 -23.54
CA LEU A 50 -9.94 18.29 -24.95
C LEU A 50 -8.75 17.34 -25.15
N GLU A 51 -7.74 17.44 -24.30
CA GLU A 51 -6.52 16.61 -24.34
C GLU A 51 -6.73 15.27 -23.61
N TRP A 52 -7.72 15.22 -22.72
CA TRP A 52 -7.98 14.04 -21.88
C TRP A 52 -8.15 12.73 -22.66
N PRO A 53 -8.90 12.65 -23.80
CA PRO A 53 -9.03 11.40 -24.55
C PRO A 53 -7.68 10.82 -25.00
N GLU A 54 -6.77 11.66 -25.48
CA GLU A 54 -5.42 11.24 -25.91
C GLU A 54 -4.63 10.69 -24.71
N ARG A 55 -4.61 11.42 -23.58
CA ARG A 55 -3.94 10.96 -22.36
C ARG A 55 -4.54 9.66 -21.83
N ARG A 56 -5.87 9.51 -21.87
CA ARG A 56 -6.57 8.31 -21.42
C ARG A 56 -6.17 7.10 -22.26
N ASP A 57 -5.97 7.28 -23.57
CA ASP A 57 -5.51 6.22 -24.47
C ASP A 57 -4.04 5.84 -24.22
N GLU A 58 -3.18 6.82 -23.91
CA GLU A 58 -1.80 6.57 -23.48
C GLU A 58 -1.75 5.77 -22.16
N ILE A 59 -2.50 6.21 -21.14
CA ILE A 59 -2.61 5.49 -19.84
C ILE A 59 -3.10 4.06 -20.07
N ARG A 60 -4.11 3.85 -20.92
CA ARG A 60 -4.62 2.52 -21.25
C ARG A 60 -3.53 1.64 -21.86
N SER A 61 -2.77 2.20 -22.80
CA SER A 61 -1.68 1.48 -23.47
C SER A 61 -0.58 1.08 -22.48
N LEU A 62 -0.19 1.98 -21.57
CA LEU A 62 0.78 1.68 -20.52
C LEU A 62 0.28 0.59 -19.56
N LEU A 63 -0.98 0.63 -19.12
CA LEU A 63 -1.54 -0.41 -18.24
C LEU A 63 -1.63 -1.77 -18.94
N ILE A 64 -1.97 -1.80 -20.23
CA ILE A 64 -1.91 -3.02 -21.07
C ILE A 64 -0.48 -3.54 -21.13
N GLN A 65 0.50 -2.68 -21.43
CA GLN A 65 1.88 -3.07 -21.64
C GLN A 65 2.57 -3.58 -20.36
N TYR A 66 2.32 -2.95 -19.21
CA TYR A 66 3.08 -3.20 -17.99
C TYR A 66 2.34 -4.06 -16.96
N PHE A 67 1.01 -4.12 -16.98
CA PHE A 67 0.23 -4.82 -15.96
C PHE A 67 -0.55 -6.01 -16.51
N VAL A 68 -1.47 -5.78 -17.45
CA VAL A 68 -2.56 -6.75 -17.70
C VAL A 68 -2.46 -7.51 -19.01
N GLY A 69 -1.66 -7.05 -19.98
CA GLY A 69 -1.55 -7.65 -21.31
C GLY A 69 -2.67 -7.21 -22.27
N SER A 70 -2.47 -7.50 -23.56
CA SER A 70 -3.40 -7.17 -24.65
C SER A 70 -4.64 -8.06 -24.63
N TYR A 71 -5.80 -7.44 -24.80
CA TYR A 71 -7.08 -8.12 -25.02
C TYR A 71 -7.19 -8.61 -26.48
N PRO A 72 -8.12 -9.54 -26.79
CA PRO A 72 -8.43 -9.90 -28.16
C PRO A 72 -8.81 -8.68 -29.01
N ALA A 73 -8.27 -8.59 -30.23
CA ALA A 73 -8.56 -7.50 -31.16
C ALA A 73 -10.04 -7.45 -31.58
N ILE A 74 -10.71 -8.60 -31.60
CA ILE A 74 -12.13 -8.75 -31.93
C ILE A 74 -12.84 -9.37 -30.73
N THR A 75 -13.84 -8.67 -30.21
CA THR A 75 -14.77 -9.25 -29.25
C THR A 75 -15.80 -10.11 -30.00
N PRO A 76 -15.96 -11.40 -29.66
CA PRO A 76 -16.87 -12.29 -30.37
C PRO A 76 -18.33 -11.92 -30.06
N LYS A 77 -19.22 -12.17 -31.01
CA LYS A 77 -20.67 -12.10 -30.75
C LYS A 77 -21.11 -13.28 -29.88
N ILE A 78 -22.21 -13.11 -29.15
CA ILE A 78 -22.89 -14.24 -28.50
C ILE A 78 -23.79 -14.93 -29.53
N ILE A 79 -23.65 -16.24 -29.69
CA ILE A 79 -24.45 -17.02 -30.67
C ILE A 79 -25.61 -17.76 -30.02
N SER A 80 -25.47 -18.17 -28.76
CA SER A 80 -26.57 -18.73 -27.98
C SER A 80 -26.42 -18.41 -26.49
N ALA A 81 -27.56 -18.32 -25.82
CA ALA A 81 -27.66 -18.16 -24.38
C ALA A 81 -28.85 -18.98 -23.87
N GLU A 82 -28.58 -20.01 -23.07
CA GLU A 82 -29.58 -20.99 -22.65
C GLU A 82 -29.69 -21.07 -21.14
N VAL A 83 -30.92 -21.05 -20.61
CA VAL A 83 -31.19 -21.30 -19.19
C VAL A 83 -31.06 -22.80 -18.94
N ILE A 84 -29.94 -23.21 -18.32
CA ILE A 84 -29.66 -24.63 -18.05
C ILE A 84 -30.19 -25.08 -16.68
N SER A 85 -30.45 -24.14 -15.77
CA SER A 85 -31.20 -24.41 -14.55
C SER A 85 -31.92 -23.17 -14.06
N GLU A 86 -33.08 -23.38 -13.43
CA GLU A 86 -33.89 -22.35 -12.81
C GLU A 86 -34.45 -22.89 -11.48
N LYS A 87 -34.43 -22.05 -10.44
CA LYS A 87 -35.05 -22.37 -9.16
C LYS A 87 -35.62 -21.12 -8.51
N THR A 88 -36.86 -21.23 -8.04
CA THR A 88 -37.48 -20.24 -7.16
C THR A 88 -37.12 -20.53 -5.70
N PHE A 89 -36.68 -19.50 -4.97
CA PHE A 89 -36.26 -19.60 -3.57
C PHE A 89 -37.38 -19.15 -2.62
N LYS A 90 -37.18 -19.37 -1.31
CA LYS A 90 -38.18 -19.03 -0.26
C LYS A 90 -38.51 -17.54 -0.20
N ASP A 91 -37.57 -16.69 -0.59
CA ASP A 91 -37.74 -15.24 -0.73
C ASP A 91 -38.47 -14.85 -2.03
N SER A 92 -38.98 -15.81 -2.78
CA SER A 92 -39.58 -15.66 -4.12
C SER A 92 -38.63 -15.10 -5.19
N SER A 93 -37.33 -14.99 -4.91
CA SER A 93 -36.33 -14.71 -5.93
C SER A 93 -36.19 -15.91 -6.87
N VAL A 94 -35.86 -15.65 -8.13
CA VAL A 94 -35.56 -16.69 -9.11
C VAL A 94 -34.06 -16.68 -9.39
N ARG A 95 -33.42 -17.86 -9.28
CA ARG A 95 -31.99 -18.04 -9.50
C ARG A 95 -31.77 -18.98 -10.67
N ARG A 96 -31.03 -18.50 -11.66
CA ARG A 96 -30.77 -19.20 -12.92
C ARG A 96 -29.28 -19.42 -13.15
N ARG A 97 -28.96 -20.50 -13.86
CA ARG A 97 -27.68 -20.66 -14.55
C ARG A 97 -27.94 -20.49 -16.04
N ILE A 98 -27.16 -19.61 -16.66
CA ILE A 98 -27.27 -19.31 -18.08
C ILE A 98 -25.94 -19.66 -18.73
N ARG A 99 -25.98 -20.59 -19.68
CA ARG A 99 -24.83 -20.96 -20.51
C ARG A 99 -24.78 -20.00 -21.69
N ILE A 100 -23.68 -19.26 -21.81
CA ILE A 100 -23.39 -18.34 -22.91
C ILE A 100 -22.38 -19.00 -23.83
N VAL A 101 -22.65 -18.98 -25.14
CA VAL A 101 -21.73 -19.47 -26.17
C VAL A 101 -21.28 -18.32 -27.06
N LEU A 102 -19.97 -18.17 -27.21
CA LEU A 102 -19.34 -17.13 -28.00
C LEU A 102 -19.09 -17.60 -29.44
N ASN A 103 -19.18 -16.69 -30.40
CA ASN A 103 -18.83 -16.92 -31.81
C ASN A 103 -17.31 -16.97 -31.99
N THR A 104 -16.69 -18.05 -31.54
CA THR A 104 -15.25 -18.29 -31.67
C THR A 104 -15.02 -19.59 -32.43
N PRO A 105 -13.82 -19.83 -33.02
CA PRO A 105 -13.52 -21.06 -33.74
C PRO A 105 -13.95 -22.36 -33.02
N ASN A 106 -13.69 -22.46 -31.70
CA ASN A 106 -14.07 -23.61 -30.87
C ASN A 106 -15.36 -23.38 -30.06
N GLN A 107 -16.13 -22.34 -30.36
CA GLN A 107 -17.39 -21.99 -29.68
C GLN A 107 -17.26 -21.99 -28.16
N VAL A 108 -16.33 -21.19 -27.63
CA VAL A 108 -16.09 -21.08 -26.19
C VAL A 108 -17.40 -20.80 -25.46
N ALA A 109 -17.70 -21.65 -24.49
CA ALA A 109 -18.89 -21.53 -23.67
C ALA A 109 -18.53 -21.36 -22.20
N PHE A 110 -19.32 -20.58 -21.49
CA PHE A 110 -19.21 -20.42 -20.04
C PHE A 110 -20.57 -20.18 -19.41
N GLU A 111 -20.65 -20.39 -18.11
CA GLU A 111 -21.87 -20.13 -17.35
C GLU A 111 -21.76 -18.83 -16.58
N MET A 112 -22.90 -18.13 -16.47
CA MET A 112 -23.11 -17.11 -15.45
C MET A 112 -24.31 -17.47 -14.58
N ALA A 113 -24.32 -16.98 -13.35
CA ALA A 113 -25.49 -17.04 -12.49
C ALA A 113 -26.25 -15.73 -12.57
N LEU A 114 -27.56 -15.82 -12.79
CA LEU A 114 -28.44 -14.67 -12.76
C LEU A 114 -29.45 -14.84 -11.64
N TRP A 115 -29.44 -13.93 -10.68
CA TRP A 115 -30.43 -13.85 -9.62
C TRP A 115 -31.33 -12.65 -9.87
N THR A 116 -32.64 -12.88 -9.84
CA THR A 116 -33.65 -11.85 -10.11
C THR A 116 -34.61 -11.76 -8.94
N PRO A 117 -34.94 -10.54 -8.47
CA PRO A 117 -35.91 -10.36 -7.40
C PRO A 117 -37.31 -10.75 -7.89
N LYS A 118 -38.27 -10.81 -6.96
CA LYS A 118 -39.66 -11.22 -7.25
C LYS A 118 -40.37 -10.22 -8.18
N GLU A 119 -40.07 -8.93 -8.04
CA GLU A 119 -40.74 -7.90 -8.84
C GLU A 119 -40.50 -8.09 -10.33
N LYS A 120 -41.42 -7.61 -11.16
CA LYS A 120 -41.25 -7.55 -12.62
C LYS A 120 -40.79 -6.14 -13.01
N GLY A 121 -40.02 -6.03 -14.09
CA GLY A 121 -39.63 -4.74 -14.66
C GLY A 121 -38.18 -4.75 -15.13
N SER A 122 -37.62 -3.54 -15.25
CA SER A 122 -36.20 -3.34 -15.50
C SER A 122 -35.45 -3.17 -14.18
N PHE A 123 -34.27 -3.79 -14.07
CA PHE A 123 -33.51 -3.80 -12.81
C PHE A 123 -32.18 -3.06 -12.94
N PRO A 124 -31.70 -2.38 -11.89
CA PRO A 124 -30.27 -2.13 -11.75
C PRO A 124 -29.54 -3.48 -11.62
N LEU A 125 -28.30 -3.51 -12.10
CA LEU A 125 -27.46 -4.71 -12.09
C LEU A 125 -26.30 -4.56 -11.11
N LEU A 126 -26.09 -5.58 -10.28
CA LEU A 126 -24.85 -5.77 -9.53
C LEU A 126 -24.09 -6.99 -10.07
N LEU A 127 -22.82 -6.80 -10.43
CA LEU A 127 -21.88 -7.87 -10.76
C LEU A 127 -20.93 -8.13 -9.58
N THR A 128 -20.71 -9.42 -9.26
CA THR A 128 -19.68 -9.84 -8.30
C THR A 128 -19.26 -11.29 -8.56
N ALA A 129 -18.00 -11.64 -8.30
CA ALA A 129 -17.59 -13.04 -8.35
C ALA A 129 -18.27 -13.84 -7.22
N PRO A 130 -18.68 -15.11 -7.45
CA PRO A 130 -19.48 -15.89 -6.50
C PRO A 130 -18.72 -16.49 -5.30
N ARG A 131 -17.63 -15.87 -4.83
CA ARG A 131 -16.95 -16.29 -3.59
C ARG A 131 -17.94 -16.26 -2.42
N PHE A 132 -17.91 -17.25 -1.53
CA PHE A 132 -18.97 -17.49 -0.53
C PHE A 132 -19.31 -16.25 0.31
N TYR A 133 -18.30 -15.48 0.74
CA TYR A 133 -18.51 -14.25 1.51
C TYR A 133 -19.03 -13.07 0.66
N GLN A 134 -18.79 -13.06 -0.66
CA GLN A 134 -19.31 -12.02 -1.56
C GLN A 134 -20.77 -12.30 -1.95
N ARG A 135 -21.23 -13.55 -1.85
CA ARG A 135 -22.64 -13.88 -2.10
C ARG A 135 -23.58 -13.17 -1.12
N TYR A 136 -23.12 -12.77 0.07
CA TYR A 136 -23.94 -11.95 0.96
C TYR A 136 -24.24 -10.56 0.38
N TRP A 137 -23.32 -9.95 -0.40
CA TRP A 137 -23.65 -8.74 -1.17
C TRP A 137 -24.73 -9.02 -2.20
N ALA A 138 -24.68 -10.18 -2.87
CA ALA A 138 -25.70 -10.57 -3.83
C ALA A 138 -27.08 -10.75 -3.17
N GLU A 139 -27.15 -11.40 -2.01
CA GLU A 139 -28.38 -11.54 -1.23
C GLU A 139 -28.92 -10.16 -0.78
N ASP A 140 -28.05 -9.29 -0.29
CA ASP A 140 -28.44 -7.95 0.17
C ASP A 140 -28.88 -7.06 -1.00
N ALA A 141 -28.25 -7.16 -2.16
CA ALA A 141 -28.63 -6.45 -3.37
C ALA A 141 -29.98 -6.93 -3.93
N LEU A 142 -30.24 -8.24 -3.93
CA LEU A 142 -31.54 -8.80 -4.31
C LEU A 142 -32.66 -8.19 -3.46
N LYS A 143 -32.47 -8.13 -2.14
CA LYS A 143 -33.44 -7.51 -1.21
C LYS A 143 -33.66 -6.02 -1.47
N ARG A 144 -32.67 -5.34 -2.07
CA ARG A 144 -32.77 -3.93 -2.50
C ARG A 144 -33.33 -3.76 -3.92
N GLY A 145 -33.79 -4.84 -4.58
CA GLY A 145 -34.40 -4.80 -5.90
C GLY A 145 -33.40 -4.76 -7.07
N TYR A 146 -32.18 -5.26 -6.87
CA TYR A 146 -31.20 -5.42 -7.94
C TYR A 146 -31.33 -6.80 -8.59
N ALA A 147 -31.15 -6.86 -9.91
CA ALA A 147 -30.70 -8.10 -10.54
C ALA A 147 -29.22 -8.30 -10.20
N VAL A 148 -28.81 -9.54 -9.95
CA VAL A 148 -27.42 -9.87 -9.63
C VAL A 148 -26.85 -10.86 -10.62
N CYS A 149 -25.72 -10.52 -11.21
CA CYS A 149 -24.92 -11.42 -12.03
C CYS A 149 -23.71 -11.91 -11.23
N LEU A 150 -23.64 -13.21 -10.99
CA LEU A 150 -22.42 -13.84 -10.52
C LEU A 150 -21.68 -14.39 -11.73
N PHE A 151 -20.65 -13.68 -12.16
CA PHE A 151 -19.84 -14.02 -13.33
C PHE A 151 -18.70 -15.00 -12.93
N PRO A 152 -18.09 -15.73 -13.88
CA PRO A 152 -16.98 -16.66 -13.64
C PRO A 152 -15.66 -15.91 -13.37
N GLY A 153 -15.63 -15.19 -12.26
CA GLY A 153 -14.49 -14.43 -11.75
C GLY A 153 -13.81 -15.05 -10.54
N ILE A 154 -14.13 -16.29 -10.15
CA ILE A 154 -13.50 -16.95 -8.98
C ILE A 154 -12.01 -17.07 -9.26
N ASP A 155 -11.15 -16.66 -8.33
CA ASP A 155 -9.70 -16.78 -8.44
C ASP A 155 -9.23 -18.24 -8.62
N SER A 156 -8.19 -18.46 -9.42
CA SER A 156 -7.68 -19.79 -9.77
C SER A 156 -7.20 -20.61 -8.55
N HIS A 157 -6.91 -19.97 -7.41
CA HIS A 157 -6.57 -20.64 -6.15
C HIS A 157 -7.76 -20.92 -5.23
N HIS A 158 -8.99 -20.60 -5.66
CA HIS A 158 -10.21 -20.86 -4.90
C HIS A 158 -11.12 -21.86 -5.63
N ARG A 159 -11.93 -22.57 -4.86
CA ARG A 159 -12.97 -23.47 -5.36
C ARG A 159 -14.25 -23.20 -4.61
N GLU A 160 -15.34 -23.13 -5.35
CA GLU A 160 -16.60 -22.64 -4.81
C GLU A 160 -17.74 -23.60 -5.09
N GLU A 161 -18.35 -24.06 -4.00
CA GLU A 161 -19.47 -24.98 -4.06
C GLU A 161 -20.65 -24.36 -4.82
N GLY A 162 -21.19 -25.11 -5.78
CA GLY A 162 -22.28 -24.67 -6.65
C GLY A 162 -21.85 -23.78 -7.83
N TYR A 163 -20.55 -23.50 -7.99
CA TYR A 163 -20.01 -22.72 -9.11
C TYR A 163 -18.77 -23.41 -9.72
N ALA A 164 -18.89 -24.72 -9.98
CA ALA A 164 -17.80 -25.49 -10.57
C ALA A 164 -17.35 -24.89 -11.92
N GLY A 165 -16.03 -24.82 -12.14
CA GLY A 165 -15.43 -24.30 -13.37
C GLY A 165 -15.27 -22.77 -13.42
N TYR A 166 -15.95 -22.00 -12.56
CA TYR A 166 -15.84 -20.54 -12.57
C TYR A 166 -14.42 -20.03 -12.26
N ASP A 167 -13.59 -20.89 -11.66
CA ASP A 167 -12.18 -20.66 -11.38
C ASP A 167 -11.24 -20.84 -12.58
N ASN A 168 -11.67 -21.59 -13.61
CA ASN A 168 -10.83 -22.03 -14.73
C ASN A 168 -11.33 -21.63 -16.12
N VAL A 169 -12.56 -21.08 -16.27
CA VAL A 169 -13.09 -20.61 -17.57
C VAL A 169 -12.10 -19.69 -18.30
N TRP A 170 -11.37 -18.85 -17.55
CA TRP A 170 -10.37 -17.94 -18.09
C TRP A 170 -9.29 -18.66 -18.92
N GLU A 171 -8.88 -19.88 -18.56
CA GLU A 171 -7.88 -20.65 -19.31
C GLU A 171 -8.43 -21.08 -20.67
N THR A 172 -9.69 -21.52 -20.71
CA THR A 172 -10.37 -21.87 -21.96
C THR A 172 -10.54 -20.66 -22.85
N VAL A 173 -10.94 -19.52 -22.29
CA VAL A 173 -11.02 -18.25 -23.03
C VAL A 173 -9.65 -17.84 -23.56
N ARG A 174 -8.58 -17.90 -22.76
CA ARG A 174 -7.24 -17.52 -23.21
C ARG A 174 -6.72 -18.42 -24.34
N ARG A 175 -6.95 -19.72 -24.28
CA ARG A 175 -6.55 -20.66 -25.35
C ARG A 175 -7.20 -20.35 -26.69
N GLU A 176 -8.38 -19.75 -26.68
CA GLU A 176 -9.09 -19.32 -27.90
C GLU A 176 -8.46 -18.11 -28.59
N TYR A 177 -7.68 -17.33 -27.83
CA TYR A 177 -7.04 -16.10 -28.30
C TYR A 177 -5.52 -16.16 -28.09
N PRO A 178 -4.80 -16.98 -28.87
CA PRO A 178 -3.35 -17.17 -28.68
C PRO A 178 -2.52 -15.88 -28.86
N GLU A 179 -3.02 -14.92 -29.64
CA GLU A 179 -2.37 -13.62 -29.86
C GLU A 179 -2.60 -12.62 -28.70
N ALA A 180 -3.56 -12.87 -27.82
CA ALA A 180 -3.84 -12.01 -26.68
C ALA A 180 -2.88 -12.35 -25.53
N THR A 181 -2.18 -11.34 -25.02
CA THR A 181 -1.19 -11.51 -23.93
C THR A 181 -1.78 -11.30 -22.53
N TRP A 182 -3.07 -11.03 -22.45
CA TRP A 182 -3.83 -10.84 -21.23
C TRP A 182 -3.62 -11.92 -20.15
N THR A 183 -3.83 -11.50 -18.90
CA THR A 183 -3.61 -12.27 -17.68
C THR A 183 -4.94 -12.82 -17.12
N GLU A 184 -4.89 -13.62 -16.05
CA GLU A 184 -6.09 -14.19 -15.41
C GLU A 184 -7.08 -13.09 -15.00
N ILE A 185 -6.62 -12.07 -14.27
CA ILE A 185 -7.49 -11.02 -13.72
C ILE A 185 -8.17 -10.23 -14.84
N SER A 186 -7.43 -9.83 -15.89
CA SER A 186 -8.01 -9.14 -17.04
C SER A 186 -8.94 -10.03 -17.86
N THR A 187 -8.66 -11.33 -17.97
CA THR A 187 -9.55 -12.27 -18.66
C THR A 187 -10.88 -12.39 -17.90
N LYS A 188 -10.84 -12.48 -16.57
CA LYS A 188 -12.04 -12.54 -15.72
C LYS A 188 -12.85 -11.25 -15.77
N ALA A 189 -12.17 -10.09 -15.78
CA ALA A 189 -12.80 -8.80 -16.03
C ALA A 189 -13.51 -8.75 -17.40
N TRP A 190 -12.85 -9.25 -18.46
CA TRP A 190 -13.46 -9.34 -19.79
C TRP A 190 -14.64 -10.31 -19.84
N ILE A 191 -14.61 -11.43 -19.11
CA ILE A 191 -15.76 -12.34 -19.04
C ILE A 191 -16.95 -11.66 -18.35
N ALA A 192 -16.73 -10.83 -17.32
CA ALA A 192 -17.80 -10.02 -16.74
C ALA A 192 -18.46 -9.11 -17.79
N SER A 193 -17.67 -8.51 -18.69
CA SER A 193 -18.20 -7.74 -19.84
C SER A 193 -19.02 -8.60 -20.81
N ARG A 194 -18.67 -9.87 -21.02
CA ARG A 194 -19.49 -10.79 -21.85
C ARG A 194 -20.82 -11.13 -21.19
N CYS A 195 -20.87 -11.20 -19.86
CA CYS A 195 -22.14 -11.30 -19.14
C CYS A 195 -23.02 -10.05 -19.38
N ILE A 196 -22.41 -8.85 -19.37
CA ILE A 196 -23.11 -7.59 -19.67
C ILE A 196 -23.62 -7.58 -21.12
N ASP A 197 -22.84 -8.07 -22.09
CA ASP A 197 -23.26 -8.18 -23.50
C ASP A 197 -24.58 -8.95 -23.63
N TYR A 198 -24.69 -10.11 -22.97
CA TYR A 198 -25.94 -10.87 -22.95
C TYR A 198 -27.05 -10.10 -22.23
N LEU A 199 -26.78 -9.58 -21.04
CA LEU A 199 -27.80 -8.95 -20.18
C LEU A 199 -28.41 -7.67 -20.77
N LEU A 200 -27.68 -6.97 -21.65
CA LEU A 200 -28.17 -5.81 -22.38
C LEU A 200 -28.71 -6.13 -23.78
N SER A 201 -28.61 -7.39 -24.22
CA SER A 201 -29.13 -7.82 -25.53
C SER A 201 -30.65 -7.98 -25.51
N GLY A 202 -31.28 -7.94 -26.69
CA GLY A 202 -32.70 -8.25 -26.85
C GLY A 202 -33.06 -9.71 -26.53
N SER A 203 -32.07 -10.61 -26.45
CA SER A 203 -32.24 -12.02 -26.09
C SER A 203 -32.16 -12.27 -24.58
N SER A 204 -31.90 -11.24 -23.78
CA SER A 204 -31.88 -11.35 -22.32
C SER A 204 -33.27 -11.67 -21.79
N ILE A 205 -33.38 -12.63 -20.88
CA ILE A 205 -34.65 -13.01 -20.24
C ILE A 205 -35.14 -11.98 -19.21
N ILE A 206 -34.36 -10.95 -18.96
CA ILE A 206 -34.72 -9.80 -18.11
C ILE A 206 -34.27 -8.50 -18.77
N GLN A 207 -34.83 -7.39 -18.31
CA GLN A 207 -34.41 -6.06 -18.72
C GLN A 207 -33.48 -5.45 -17.68
N ILE A 208 -32.27 -5.08 -18.08
CA ILE A 208 -31.33 -4.32 -17.24
C ILE A 208 -31.38 -2.85 -17.64
N ILE A 209 -31.36 -1.96 -16.65
CA ILE A 209 -31.28 -0.51 -16.85
C ILE A 209 -29.83 -0.18 -17.28
N PRO A 210 -29.56 0.25 -18.53
CA PRO A 210 -28.18 0.31 -19.05
C PRO A 210 -27.23 1.25 -18.30
N ARG A 211 -27.75 2.26 -17.59
CA ARG A 211 -26.95 3.23 -16.81
C ARG A 211 -26.92 2.94 -15.30
N GLN A 212 -27.40 1.77 -14.89
CA GLN A 212 -27.39 1.33 -13.50
C GLN A 212 -26.72 -0.05 -13.40
N ILE A 213 -25.45 -0.10 -13.81
CA ILE A 213 -24.63 -1.30 -13.76
C ILE A 213 -23.46 -1.07 -12.81
N ALA A 214 -23.39 -1.87 -11.75
CA ALA A 214 -22.36 -1.80 -10.73
C ALA A 214 -21.53 -3.09 -10.71
N ILE A 215 -20.24 -2.97 -10.41
CA ILE A 215 -19.39 -4.12 -10.07
C ILE A 215 -18.74 -3.92 -8.71
N ILE A 216 -18.72 -4.98 -7.90
CA ILE A 216 -18.15 -4.97 -6.56
C ILE A 216 -17.23 -6.17 -6.34
N GLY A 217 -16.16 -5.97 -5.57
CA GLY A 217 -15.29 -7.06 -5.16
C GLY A 217 -14.45 -6.74 -3.93
N PHE A 218 -14.05 -7.80 -3.21
CA PHE A 218 -13.17 -7.73 -2.05
C PHE A 218 -11.80 -8.34 -2.35
N SER A 219 -10.71 -7.68 -1.94
CA SER A 219 -9.34 -8.19 -2.10
C SER A 219 -8.99 -8.38 -3.58
N ARG A 220 -8.49 -9.55 -3.98
CA ARG A 220 -8.26 -9.91 -5.39
C ARG A 220 -9.46 -9.68 -6.32
N TYR A 221 -10.69 -9.83 -5.82
CA TYR A 221 -11.89 -9.54 -6.61
C TYR A 221 -12.15 -8.03 -6.75
N GLY A 222 -11.68 -7.22 -5.80
CA GLY A 222 -11.64 -5.77 -5.92
C GLY A 222 -10.69 -5.32 -7.03
N LYS A 223 -9.55 -6.00 -7.21
CA LYS A 223 -8.66 -5.80 -8.38
C LYS A 223 -9.40 -6.06 -9.69
N GLN A 224 -10.11 -7.20 -9.77
CA GLN A 224 -10.94 -7.53 -10.93
C GLN A 224 -12.03 -6.48 -11.18
N ALA A 225 -12.70 -6.00 -10.14
CA ALA A 225 -13.75 -4.98 -10.25
C ALA A 225 -13.21 -3.66 -10.83
N MET A 226 -12.03 -3.21 -10.37
CA MET A 226 -11.38 -2.02 -10.91
C MET A 226 -10.97 -2.19 -12.37
N ILE A 227 -10.38 -3.35 -12.73
CA ILE A 227 -9.94 -3.62 -14.10
C ILE A 227 -11.15 -3.75 -15.04
N ALA A 228 -12.21 -4.46 -14.65
CA ALA A 228 -13.45 -4.51 -15.42
C ALA A 228 -14.04 -3.11 -15.62
N GLY A 229 -14.10 -2.30 -14.56
CA GLY A 229 -14.47 -0.90 -14.65
C GLY A 229 -13.61 -0.15 -15.66
N ALA A 230 -12.28 -0.24 -15.58
CA ALA A 230 -11.35 0.46 -16.44
C ALA A 230 -11.52 0.15 -17.95
N PHE A 231 -11.90 -1.08 -18.30
CA PHE A 231 -12.01 -1.53 -19.70
C PHE A 231 -13.45 -1.66 -20.22
N ASP A 232 -14.47 -1.47 -19.38
CA ASP A 232 -15.88 -1.50 -19.77
C ASP A 232 -16.65 -0.28 -19.23
N GLU A 233 -16.92 0.68 -20.11
CA GLU A 233 -17.58 1.94 -19.76
C GLU A 233 -19.06 1.79 -19.38
N ARG A 234 -19.67 0.64 -19.70
CA ARG A 234 -21.07 0.36 -19.33
C ARG A 234 -21.21 0.14 -17.83
N ILE A 235 -20.12 -0.23 -17.14
CA ILE A 235 -20.08 -0.32 -15.68
C ILE A 235 -20.03 1.08 -15.10
N THR A 236 -21.18 1.62 -14.72
CA THR A 236 -21.33 3.00 -14.23
C THR A 236 -20.92 3.22 -12.77
N CYS A 237 -20.80 2.16 -11.97
CA CYS A 237 -20.36 2.25 -10.56
C CYS A 237 -19.41 1.09 -10.18
N ILE A 238 -18.27 1.42 -9.60
CA ILE A 238 -17.25 0.47 -9.15
C ILE A 238 -17.12 0.58 -7.64
N VAL A 239 -17.17 -0.55 -6.94
CA VAL A 239 -16.82 -0.63 -5.52
C VAL A 239 -15.68 -1.63 -5.34
N ALA A 240 -14.49 -1.13 -5.01
CA ALA A 240 -13.33 -1.95 -4.72
C ALA A 240 -13.06 -1.91 -3.21
N ARG A 241 -13.32 -3.05 -2.54
CA ARG A 241 -13.07 -3.20 -1.11
C ARG A 241 -11.72 -3.85 -0.89
N SER A 242 -10.83 -3.18 -0.17
CA SER A 242 -9.50 -3.68 0.15
C SER A 242 -8.71 -4.31 -1.02
N PRO A 243 -8.73 -3.75 -2.26
CA PRO A 243 -8.12 -4.42 -3.41
C PRO A 243 -6.59 -4.56 -3.35
N GLY A 244 -5.86 -3.78 -2.54
CA GLY A 244 -4.41 -3.89 -2.32
C GLY A 244 -3.54 -3.58 -3.55
N SER A 245 -2.30 -4.07 -3.58
CA SER A 245 -1.38 -3.85 -4.72
C SER A 245 -1.57 -4.91 -5.82
N PRO A 246 -1.48 -4.57 -7.13
CA PRO A 246 -1.40 -3.24 -7.71
C PRO A 246 -2.77 -2.75 -8.21
N ALA A 247 -3.70 -2.47 -7.28
CA ALA A 247 -5.00 -1.88 -7.60
C ALA A 247 -5.16 -0.52 -6.91
N SER A 248 -5.60 -0.48 -5.67
CA SER A 248 -5.66 0.78 -4.90
C SER A 248 -4.28 1.24 -4.44
N SER A 249 -3.33 0.31 -4.31
CA SER A 249 -1.99 0.56 -3.78
C SER A 249 -0.95 0.48 -4.91
N PRO A 250 -0.33 1.60 -5.30
CA PRO A 250 0.73 1.63 -6.29
C PRO A 250 2.02 1.00 -5.78
N TYR A 251 2.75 0.29 -6.63
CA TYR A 251 4.00 -0.38 -6.26
C TYR A 251 5.11 0.59 -5.87
N ARG A 252 5.10 1.83 -6.37
CA ARG A 252 5.99 2.89 -5.88
C ARG A 252 5.89 3.12 -4.38
N LEU A 253 4.71 2.91 -3.80
CA LEU A 253 4.40 3.15 -2.39
C LEU A 253 4.22 1.85 -1.59
N THR A 254 4.33 0.69 -2.24
CA THR A 254 4.34 -0.63 -1.58
C THR A 254 5.60 -1.39 -1.91
N SER A 255 6.45 -1.62 -0.90
CA SER A 255 7.62 -2.47 -1.07
C SER A 255 8.03 -3.12 0.25
N ARG A 256 9.20 -3.79 0.26
CA ARG A 256 9.80 -4.30 1.50
C ARG A 256 10.00 -3.19 2.54
N ASN A 257 10.21 -1.93 2.12
CA ASN A 257 10.36 -0.78 3.01
C ASN A 257 9.04 -0.29 3.66
N THR A 258 7.90 -0.87 3.31
CA THR A 258 6.59 -0.61 3.94
C THR A 258 5.94 -1.88 4.48
N TYR A 259 6.65 -3.02 4.42
CA TYR A 259 6.13 -4.37 4.69
C TYR A 259 4.88 -4.76 3.89
N ALA A 260 4.70 -4.10 2.74
CA ALA A 260 3.59 -4.34 1.84
C ALA A 260 4.02 -5.23 0.65
N GLU A 261 3.03 -5.64 -0.14
CA GLU A 261 3.20 -6.44 -1.33
C GLU A 261 4.10 -5.71 -2.36
N THR A 262 5.09 -6.43 -2.90
CA THR A 262 5.98 -5.97 -3.98
C THR A 262 5.58 -6.63 -5.30
N PRO A 263 6.13 -6.19 -6.45
CA PRO A 263 5.96 -6.93 -7.70
C PRO A 263 6.43 -8.39 -7.63
N ALA A 264 7.24 -8.80 -6.65
CA ALA A 264 7.66 -10.19 -6.51
C ALA A 264 6.56 -11.12 -5.97
N ASP A 265 5.53 -10.56 -5.32
CA ASP A 265 4.65 -11.31 -4.42
C ASP A 265 3.30 -11.71 -5.05
N PHE A 266 2.92 -11.12 -6.19
CA PHE A 266 1.66 -11.47 -6.85
C PHE A 266 1.71 -12.89 -7.44
N PRO A 267 0.61 -13.67 -7.44
CA PRO A 267 0.53 -14.96 -8.13
C PRO A 267 0.85 -14.87 -9.63
N ASN A 268 1.49 -15.89 -10.19
CA ASN A 268 2.06 -15.84 -11.56
C ASN A 268 1.03 -15.51 -12.64
N GLU A 269 -0.22 -15.90 -12.43
CA GLU A 269 -1.33 -15.82 -13.36
C GLU A 269 -2.00 -14.44 -13.38
N TRP A 270 -1.83 -13.64 -12.31
CA TRP A 270 -2.62 -12.41 -12.08
C TRP A 270 -2.22 -11.22 -12.95
N PHE A 271 -0.93 -11.02 -13.19
CA PHE A 271 -0.37 -9.89 -13.94
C PHE A 271 0.80 -10.36 -14.82
N LEU A 272 1.24 -9.51 -15.74
CA LEU A 272 2.33 -9.83 -16.66
C LEU A 272 3.62 -10.19 -15.87
N PRO A 273 4.31 -11.31 -16.20
CA PRO A 273 5.54 -11.69 -15.52
C PRO A 273 6.65 -10.64 -15.59
N SER A 274 6.69 -9.83 -16.66
CA SER A 274 7.65 -8.73 -16.84
C SER A 274 7.59 -7.70 -15.70
N LEU A 275 6.45 -7.54 -15.03
CA LEU A 275 6.29 -6.63 -13.90
C LEU A 275 7.25 -6.95 -12.74
N ARG A 276 7.68 -8.21 -12.60
CA ARG A 276 8.68 -8.64 -11.60
C ARG A 276 10.08 -8.03 -11.83
N GLN A 277 10.37 -7.52 -13.03
CA GLN A 277 11.64 -6.86 -13.32
C GLN A 277 11.78 -5.52 -12.56
N PHE A 278 10.68 -4.97 -12.05
CA PHE A 278 10.65 -3.71 -11.29
C PHE A 278 10.81 -3.90 -9.78
N VAL A 279 11.07 -5.10 -9.28
CA VAL A 279 11.32 -5.33 -7.85
C VAL A 279 12.53 -4.51 -7.37
N GLY A 280 12.30 -3.61 -6.41
CA GLY A 280 13.29 -2.66 -5.90
C GLY A 280 13.57 -1.47 -6.83
N ARG A 281 12.87 -1.39 -7.96
CA ARG A 281 12.95 -0.34 -9.00
C ARG A 281 11.57 0.14 -9.40
N GLU A 282 10.62 0.13 -8.45
CA GLU A 282 9.22 0.44 -8.75
C GLU A 282 9.04 1.90 -9.21
N ASN A 283 10.00 2.79 -8.89
CA ASN A 283 10.08 4.17 -9.39
C ASN A 283 10.36 4.29 -10.90
N GLU A 284 10.77 3.20 -11.57
CA GLU A 284 11.04 3.14 -13.01
C GLU A 284 9.80 2.77 -13.85
N LEU A 285 8.68 2.41 -13.24
CA LEU A 285 7.44 2.07 -13.94
C LEU A 285 6.80 3.30 -14.62
N PRO A 286 6.57 3.38 -15.94
CA PRO A 286 6.04 4.60 -16.56
C PRO A 286 4.60 4.95 -16.17
N ILE A 287 3.84 3.97 -15.65
CA ILE A 287 2.54 4.14 -15.00
C ILE A 287 2.49 3.21 -13.78
N ASP A 288 1.63 3.49 -12.81
CA ASP A 288 1.39 2.60 -11.68
C ASP A 288 -0.12 2.37 -11.51
N ALA A 289 -0.51 1.64 -10.46
CA ALA A 289 -1.88 1.22 -10.22
C ALA A 289 -2.91 2.37 -10.15
N HIS A 290 -2.49 3.60 -9.87
CA HIS A 290 -3.39 4.76 -9.89
C HIS A 290 -3.97 5.06 -11.27
N GLY A 291 -3.36 4.55 -12.36
CA GLY A 291 -3.91 4.63 -13.70
C GLY A 291 -5.31 3.98 -13.86
N TRP A 292 -5.68 3.03 -12.99
CA TRP A 292 -7.04 2.47 -13.00
C TRP A 292 -8.10 3.54 -12.71
N TYR A 293 -7.83 4.50 -11.81
CA TYR A 293 -8.75 5.60 -11.52
C TYR A 293 -8.98 6.48 -12.74
N ALA A 294 -7.91 6.80 -13.47
CA ALA A 294 -7.98 7.54 -14.73
C ALA A 294 -8.91 6.86 -15.75
N LEU A 295 -8.78 5.55 -15.94
CA LEU A 295 -9.63 4.83 -16.91
C LEU A 295 -11.10 4.70 -16.47
N ILE A 296 -11.35 4.70 -15.16
CA ILE A 296 -12.70 4.66 -14.59
C ILE A 296 -13.39 6.02 -14.69
N ALA A 297 -12.65 7.12 -14.56
CA ALA A 297 -13.18 8.48 -14.63
C ALA A 297 -13.99 8.71 -15.94
N PRO A 298 -15.15 9.41 -15.88
CA PRO A 298 -15.73 10.11 -14.74
C PRO A 298 -16.72 9.28 -13.89
N ARG A 299 -16.78 7.95 -14.06
CA ARG A 299 -17.80 7.08 -13.45
C ARG A 299 -17.60 6.89 -11.95
N ALA A 300 -18.66 6.50 -11.24
CA ALA A 300 -18.61 6.35 -9.79
C ALA A 300 -17.62 5.26 -9.37
N CYS A 301 -16.73 5.57 -8.44
CA CYS A 301 -15.72 4.65 -7.91
C CYS A 301 -15.55 4.87 -6.41
N LEU A 302 -15.73 3.80 -5.63
CA LEU A 302 -15.48 3.79 -4.19
C LEU A 302 -14.34 2.82 -3.86
N ILE A 303 -13.36 3.32 -3.13
CA ILE A 303 -12.35 2.51 -2.45
C ILE A 303 -12.71 2.40 -0.98
N HIS A 304 -13.10 1.20 -0.53
CA HIS A 304 -13.46 0.93 0.85
C HIS A 304 -12.32 0.17 1.55
N THR A 305 -11.54 0.86 2.39
CA THR A 305 -10.23 0.39 2.91
C THR A 305 -10.16 0.34 4.43
N GLY A 306 -9.37 -0.59 4.98
CA GLY A 306 -9.18 -0.77 6.43
C GLY A 306 -7.96 -0.05 6.98
N HIS A 307 -8.06 0.55 8.17
CA HIS A 307 -6.94 1.21 8.84
C HIS A 307 -5.72 0.28 9.01
N ASN A 308 -5.95 -0.99 9.35
CA ASN A 308 -4.91 -1.98 9.63
C ASN A 308 -4.97 -3.15 8.65
N ASP A 309 -5.29 -2.86 7.39
CA ASP A 309 -5.35 -3.87 6.34
C ASP A 309 -3.94 -4.35 5.95
N GLY A 310 -3.61 -5.60 6.33
CA GLY A 310 -2.36 -6.28 6.02
C GLY A 310 -1.91 -6.20 4.56
N SER A 311 -2.86 -6.08 3.63
CA SER A 311 -2.61 -6.11 2.18
C SER A 311 -2.72 -4.74 1.51
N GLU A 312 -3.06 -3.69 2.26
CA GLU A 312 -3.44 -2.40 1.68
C GLU A 312 -3.03 -1.24 2.59
N PRO A 313 -1.80 -0.71 2.44
CA PRO A 313 -1.34 0.43 3.20
C PRO A 313 -2.16 1.68 2.88
N THR A 314 -2.84 2.25 3.88
CA THR A 314 -3.69 3.44 3.72
C THR A 314 -2.96 4.63 3.08
N PHE A 315 -1.65 4.76 3.32
CA PHE A 315 -0.82 5.80 2.67
C PHE A 315 -0.75 5.63 1.15
N ALA A 316 -0.52 4.39 0.67
CA ALA A 316 -0.47 4.10 -0.76
C ALA A 316 -1.83 4.34 -1.43
N VAL A 317 -2.91 3.91 -0.77
CA VAL A 317 -4.28 4.13 -1.23
C VAL A 317 -4.61 5.60 -1.36
N GLU A 318 -4.29 6.40 -0.33
CA GLU A 318 -4.63 7.82 -0.32
C GLU A 318 -3.88 8.60 -1.40
N LYS A 319 -2.59 8.33 -1.60
CA LYS A 319 -1.81 9.00 -2.65
C LYS A 319 -2.31 8.63 -4.05
N ALA A 320 -2.68 7.37 -4.29
CA ALA A 320 -3.29 6.95 -5.55
C ALA A 320 -4.65 7.61 -5.77
N TYR A 321 -5.46 7.71 -4.71
CA TYR A 321 -6.75 8.39 -4.73
C TYR A 321 -6.61 9.89 -5.05
N ILE A 322 -5.62 10.59 -4.47
CA ILE A 322 -5.36 12.01 -4.74
C ILE A 322 -4.99 12.24 -6.20
N GLU A 323 -4.15 11.38 -6.79
CA GLU A 323 -3.87 11.43 -8.23
C GLU A 323 -5.12 11.15 -9.06
N GLY A 324 -5.90 10.12 -8.71
CA GLY A 324 -7.18 9.85 -9.37
C GLY A 324 -8.13 11.05 -9.30
N ARG A 325 -8.17 11.74 -8.15
CA ARG A 325 -9.04 12.89 -7.89
C ARG A 325 -8.74 14.05 -8.85
N SER A 326 -7.49 14.28 -9.24
CA SER A 326 -7.15 15.35 -10.20
C SER A 326 -7.84 15.13 -11.55
N VAL A 327 -7.86 13.89 -12.04
CA VAL A 327 -8.59 13.51 -13.27
C VAL A 327 -10.09 13.74 -13.12
N TYR A 328 -10.68 13.30 -12.00
CA TYR A 328 -12.10 13.52 -11.76
C TYR A 328 -12.44 15.00 -11.63
N GLN A 329 -11.55 15.83 -11.09
CA GLN A 329 -11.72 17.28 -11.04
C GLN A 329 -11.65 17.89 -12.45
N LEU A 330 -10.67 17.51 -13.28
CA LEU A 330 -10.58 17.93 -14.68
C LEU A 330 -11.88 17.64 -15.45
N LEU A 331 -12.54 16.53 -15.14
CA LEU A 331 -13.78 16.09 -15.79
C LEU A 331 -15.07 16.61 -15.14
N ASP A 332 -14.99 17.52 -14.16
CA ASP A 332 -16.11 18.05 -13.36
C ASP A 332 -16.93 16.95 -12.64
N SER A 333 -16.29 15.84 -12.31
CA SER A 333 -16.91 14.68 -11.67
C SER A 333 -16.31 14.35 -10.31
N GLY A 334 -15.64 15.31 -9.65
CA GLY A 334 -14.96 15.11 -8.36
C GLY A 334 -15.82 14.48 -7.24
N LYS A 335 -17.15 14.48 -7.35
CA LYS A 335 -18.06 13.79 -6.40
C LYS A 335 -18.17 12.28 -6.62
N ASN A 336 -17.75 11.80 -7.78
CA ASN A 336 -17.90 10.40 -8.21
C ASN A 336 -16.73 9.51 -7.76
N LEU A 337 -15.62 10.07 -7.27
CA LEU A 337 -14.53 9.30 -6.69
C LEU A 337 -14.54 9.47 -5.17
N ARG A 338 -14.57 8.37 -4.42
CA ARG A 338 -14.48 8.41 -2.95
C ARG A 338 -13.56 7.35 -2.39
N ILE A 339 -12.90 7.74 -1.30
CA ILE A 339 -12.20 6.85 -0.39
C ILE A 339 -12.96 6.82 0.93
N ASP A 340 -13.15 5.62 1.46
CA ASP A 340 -13.90 5.39 2.68
C ASP A 340 -13.11 4.46 3.59
N TYR A 341 -12.78 4.97 4.78
CA TYR A 341 -11.96 4.28 5.74
C TYR A 341 -12.82 3.62 6.81
N ARG A 342 -12.45 2.39 7.18
CA ARG A 342 -13.05 1.65 8.28
C ARG A 342 -11.99 1.17 9.27
N ALA A 343 -12.38 1.06 10.53
CA ALA A 343 -11.56 0.41 11.53
C ALA A 343 -11.35 -1.09 11.22
N GLY A 344 -10.29 -1.66 11.80
CA GLY A 344 -9.99 -3.08 11.64
C GLY A 344 -9.12 -3.40 10.43
N GLY A 345 -9.05 -4.69 10.09
CA GLY A 345 -8.05 -5.25 9.19
C GLY A 345 -8.60 -5.55 7.80
N HIS A 346 -8.08 -6.58 7.14
CA HIS A 346 -8.54 -6.97 5.80
C HIS A 346 -10.04 -7.35 5.79
N SER A 347 -10.44 -8.22 6.71
CA SER A 347 -11.83 -8.57 6.97
C SER A 347 -12.45 -7.62 8.00
N SER A 348 -13.75 -7.35 7.88
CA SER A 348 -14.54 -6.63 8.90
C SER A 348 -15.63 -7.48 9.55
N GLY A 349 -16.01 -8.59 8.92
CA GLY A 349 -16.94 -9.57 9.46
C GLY A 349 -16.21 -10.77 10.05
N LEU A 350 -16.89 -11.49 10.94
CA LEU A 350 -16.44 -12.80 11.36
C LEU A 350 -16.75 -13.85 10.27
N PRO A 351 -15.95 -14.92 10.15
CA PRO A 351 -16.34 -16.06 9.33
C PRO A 351 -17.74 -16.58 9.72
N PRO A 352 -18.59 -16.97 8.76
CA PRO A 352 -18.27 -17.09 7.33
C PRO A 352 -18.36 -15.78 6.54
N GLU A 353 -18.97 -14.71 7.07
CA GLU A 353 -19.30 -13.51 6.27
C GLU A 353 -18.08 -12.69 5.83
N GLN A 354 -16.99 -12.66 6.60
CA GLN A 354 -15.71 -11.91 6.37
C GLN A 354 -15.82 -10.40 6.08
N ILE A 355 -16.96 -9.92 5.61
CA ILE A 355 -17.37 -8.55 5.37
C ILE A 355 -18.61 -8.37 6.24
N SER A 356 -18.57 -7.46 7.20
CA SER A 356 -19.69 -7.24 8.12
C SER A 356 -20.95 -6.80 7.37
N PHE A 357 -22.12 -7.10 7.93
CA PHE A 357 -23.38 -6.62 7.38
C PHE A 357 -23.38 -5.09 7.19
N SER A 358 -22.88 -4.33 8.17
CA SER A 358 -22.77 -2.87 8.09
C SER A 358 -21.94 -2.40 6.89
N ASP A 359 -20.79 -3.03 6.63
CA ASP A 359 -19.93 -2.68 5.50
C ASP A 359 -20.61 -3.04 4.17
N ARG A 360 -21.34 -4.16 4.13
CA ARG A 360 -22.10 -4.54 2.93
C ARG A 360 -23.19 -3.54 2.61
N GLN A 361 -23.95 -3.12 3.62
CA GLN A 361 -24.97 -2.08 3.45
C GLN A 361 -24.33 -0.77 2.99
N ARG A 362 -23.24 -0.35 3.64
CA ARG A 362 -22.49 0.86 3.24
C ARG A 362 -22.01 0.81 1.79
N ASN A 363 -21.55 -0.35 1.31
CA ASN A 363 -21.16 -0.50 -0.08
C ASN A 363 -22.35 -0.42 -1.06
N LEU A 364 -23.51 -0.97 -0.69
CA LEU A 364 -24.73 -0.85 -1.50
C LEU A 364 -25.31 0.58 -1.45
N ASP A 365 -25.17 1.30 -0.34
CA ASP A 365 -25.60 2.70 -0.21
C ASP A 365 -24.87 3.61 -1.20
N TRP A 366 -23.56 3.39 -1.40
CA TRP A 366 -22.79 4.10 -2.44
C TRP A 366 -23.33 3.83 -3.85
N ILE A 367 -23.67 2.57 -4.13
CA ILE A 367 -24.23 2.18 -5.43
C ILE A 367 -25.61 2.81 -5.63
N ASP A 368 -26.46 2.79 -4.60
CA ASP A 368 -27.78 3.43 -4.63
C ASP A 368 -27.67 4.94 -4.90
N ILE A 369 -26.78 5.64 -4.19
CA ILE A 369 -26.50 7.07 -4.42
C ILE A 369 -26.04 7.31 -5.87
N SER A 370 -25.11 6.49 -6.36
CA SER A 370 -24.55 6.60 -7.71
C SER A 370 -25.61 6.39 -8.79
N PHE A 371 -26.65 5.60 -8.51
CA PHE A 371 -27.78 5.33 -9.41
C PHE A 371 -28.96 6.29 -9.21
N GLY A 372 -28.86 7.25 -8.29
CA GLY A 372 -29.95 8.18 -7.99
C GLY A 372 -31.13 7.51 -7.25
N ARG A 373 -30.88 6.38 -6.58
CA ARG A 373 -31.87 5.65 -5.77
C ARG A 373 -31.90 6.28 -4.37
N ARG A 374 -33.06 6.83 -3.98
CA ARG A 374 -33.23 7.70 -2.78
C ARG A 374 -33.18 6.97 -1.42
N LEU A 375 -32.29 5.99 -1.25
CA LEU A 375 -32.16 5.22 0.00
C LEU A 375 -31.12 5.81 0.97
N ALA A 376 -30.11 6.54 0.49
CA ALA A 376 -29.04 7.11 1.30
C ALA A 376 -28.77 8.59 0.94
N ARG A 377 -28.27 9.38 1.89
CA ARG A 377 -28.04 10.82 1.66
C ARG A 377 -26.70 11.04 0.95
N PRO A 378 -26.61 11.94 -0.06
CA PRO A 378 -25.38 12.18 -0.82
C PRO A 378 -24.13 12.55 0.02
N ASN A 379 -24.31 13.13 1.21
CA ASN A 379 -23.19 13.59 2.05
C ASN A 379 -22.58 12.47 2.93
N GLU A 380 -23.08 11.23 2.86
CA GLU A 380 -22.64 10.12 3.73
C GLU A 380 -21.25 9.55 3.38
N PHE A 381 -20.73 9.93 2.20
CA PHE A 381 -19.38 9.60 1.72
C PHE A 381 -18.54 10.88 1.55
N SER A 382 -18.48 11.71 2.59
CA SER A 382 -17.56 12.85 2.62
C SER A 382 -16.12 12.36 2.57
N GLU A 383 -15.27 13.04 1.79
CA GLU A 383 -13.83 12.77 1.78
C GLU A 383 -13.22 13.05 3.16
N LYS A 384 -12.41 12.10 3.64
CA LYS A 384 -11.67 12.20 4.91
C LYS A 384 -10.28 11.59 4.72
N LEU A 385 -9.27 12.42 4.58
CA LEU A 385 -7.88 11.98 4.40
C LEU A 385 -7.22 11.71 5.76
N ILE A 386 -6.37 10.70 5.82
CA ILE A 386 -5.58 10.30 7.00
C ILE A 386 -4.15 10.83 6.93
N HIS A 387 -3.58 10.90 5.72
CA HIS A 387 -2.16 11.20 5.50
C HIS A 387 -1.91 12.57 4.86
N ASP A 388 -2.96 13.32 4.56
CA ASP A 388 -2.85 14.63 3.96
C ASP A 388 -2.18 15.61 4.92
N PHE A 389 -1.17 16.28 4.42
CA PHE A 389 -0.36 17.24 5.15
C PHE A 389 0.03 18.35 4.18
N ASN A 390 -0.45 19.56 4.46
CA ASN A 390 -0.04 20.75 3.73
C ASN A 390 1.09 21.45 4.49
N TRP A 391 2.32 21.33 3.97
CA TRP A 391 3.48 21.97 4.57
C TRP A 391 3.37 23.50 4.58
N HIS A 392 2.78 24.11 3.54
CA HIS A 392 2.64 25.57 3.46
C HIS A 392 1.72 26.09 4.57
N ASP A 393 0.58 25.44 4.79
CA ASP A 393 -0.34 25.78 5.89
C ASP A 393 0.31 25.57 7.25
N TRP A 394 1.04 24.45 7.43
CA TRP A 394 1.79 24.19 8.66
C TRP A 394 2.84 25.27 8.91
N ASN A 395 3.60 25.66 7.87
CA ASN A 395 4.67 26.65 7.93
C ASN A 395 4.16 28.07 8.23
N ALA A 396 3.03 28.46 7.63
CA ALA A 396 2.40 29.75 7.86
C ALA A 396 2.02 29.98 9.33
N ASN A 397 1.78 28.89 10.08
CA ASN A 397 1.45 28.92 11.50
C ASN A 397 2.67 28.84 12.44
N GLN A 398 3.90 28.81 11.92
CA GLN A 398 5.12 28.73 12.74
C GLN A 398 5.63 30.11 13.15
N LYS A 399 6.26 30.21 14.33
CA LYS A 399 6.83 31.48 14.80
C LYS A 399 8.19 31.74 14.16
N GLN A 400 8.50 33.01 13.89
CA GLN A 400 9.80 33.40 13.34
C GLN A 400 10.97 32.99 14.24
N ILE A 401 10.79 33.06 15.57
CA ILE A 401 11.79 32.61 16.54
C ILE A 401 12.14 31.12 16.41
N ASP A 402 11.18 30.27 16.00
CA ASP A 402 11.38 28.83 15.86
C ASP A 402 12.31 28.46 14.68
N ARG A 403 12.56 29.43 13.78
CA ARG A 403 13.47 29.32 12.64
C ARG A 403 14.91 29.65 13.00
N LEU A 404 15.16 30.33 14.11
CA LEU A 404 16.52 30.68 14.52
C LEU A 404 17.28 29.43 14.93
N ILE A 405 18.46 29.22 14.34
CA ILE A 405 19.38 28.16 14.70
C ILE A 405 20.74 28.75 15.06
N ASN A 406 21.27 28.33 16.20
CA ASN A 406 22.66 28.61 16.55
C ASN A 406 23.56 27.58 15.85
N HIS A 407 24.18 27.96 14.73
CA HIS A 407 25.08 27.04 14.00
C HIS A 407 26.30 26.58 14.81
N LYS A 408 26.65 27.27 15.91
CA LYS A 408 27.72 26.89 16.83
C LYS A 408 27.28 25.92 17.93
N SER A 409 25.99 25.59 18.04
CA SER A 409 25.51 24.64 19.05
C SER A 409 25.95 23.20 18.73
N SER A 410 25.86 22.33 19.73
CA SER A 410 26.19 20.92 19.57
C SER A 410 25.29 20.23 18.53
N ILE A 411 25.73 19.09 17.98
CA ILE A 411 24.89 18.27 17.09
C ILE A 411 23.60 17.87 17.79
N ARG A 412 23.69 17.52 19.08
CA ARG A 412 22.55 17.23 19.94
C ARG A 412 21.51 18.35 19.95
N ASP A 413 21.94 19.60 20.14
CA ASP A 413 21.04 20.76 20.18
C ASP A 413 20.39 21.03 18.83
N LYS A 414 21.13 20.84 17.73
CA LYS A 414 20.62 21.00 16.36
C LYS A 414 19.58 19.95 16.02
N VAL A 415 19.79 18.71 16.48
CA VAL A 415 18.79 17.63 16.40
C VAL A 415 17.52 18.01 17.16
N LEU A 416 17.64 18.44 18.41
CA LEU A 416 16.49 18.85 19.23
C LEU A 416 15.72 20.01 18.58
N TRP A 417 16.43 21.02 18.07
CA TRP A 417 15.84 22.13 17.33
C TRP A 417 15.00 21.65 16.14
N SER A 418 15.50 20.66 15.39
CA SER A 418 14.83 20.13 14.19
C SER A 418 13.54 19.35 14.51
N PHE A 419 13.40 18.86 15.73
CA PHE A 419 12.16 18.24 16.20
C PHE A 419 11.13 19.27 16.66
N GLY A 420 11.59 20.45 17.09
CA GLY A 420 10.72 21.47 17.64
C GLY A 420 10.41 21.25 19.12
N GLN A 421 9.30 21.81 19.58
CA GLN A 421 8.95 21.89 20.99
C GLN A 421 8.25 20.61 21.47
N VAL A 422 8.88 19.88 22.38
CA VAL A 422 8.22 18.80 23.13
C VAL A 422 7.27 19.43 24.15
N LEU A 423 6.04 18.91 24.24
CA LEU A 423 5.12 19.25 25.34
C LEU A 423 5.22 18.17 26.42
N GLU A 424 5.27 18.61 27.68
CA GLU A 424 5.34 17.70 28.84
C GLU A 424 4.03 16.91 29.03
N GLU A 425 2.91 17.50 28.62
CA GLU A 425 1.60 16.85 28.62
C GLU A 425 1.13 16.56 27.18
N ILE A 426 0.85 15.29 26.92
CA ILE A 426 0.34 14.80 25.63
C ILE A 426 -1.09 14.32 25.86
N ILE A 427 -1.97 14.58 24.89
CA ILE A 427 -3.30 13.98 24.80
C ILE A 427 -3.13 12.47 24.66
N VAL A 428 -3.38 11.76 25.76
CA VAL A 428 -3.41 10.30 25.80
C VAL A 428 -4.88 9.86 25.72
N PRO A 429 -5.31 9.24 24.61
CA PRO A 429 -6.66 8.71 24.52
C PRO A 429 -6.92 7.72 25.66
N ASN A 430 -8.13 7.71 26.22
CA ASN A 430 -8.55 6.74 27.23
C ASN A 430 -8.58 5.33 26.60
N LYS A 431 -7.44 4.65 26.61
CA LYS A 431 -7.23 3.31 26.06
C LYS A 431 -6.87 2.33 27.17
N PRO A 432 -7.13 1.03 26.98
CA PRO A 432 -6.61 0.00 27.87
C PRO A 432 -5.10 0.15 28.04
N LYS A 433 -4.64 -0.06 29.27
CA LYS A 433 -3.24 0.07 29.69
C LYS A 433 -2.25 -0.73 28.83
N PHE A 434 -2.67 -1.89 28.34
CA PHE A 434 -1.87 -2.78 27.49
C PHE A 434 -2.60 -3.05 26.18
N LEU A 435 -1.87 -3.57 25.18
CA LEU A 435 -2.51 -4.12 23.99
C LEU A 435 -3.47 -5.25 24.39
N THR A 436 -4.68 -5.19 23.84
CA THR A 436 -5.70 -6.22 24.00
C THR A 436 -5.39 -7.42 23.11
N GLU A 437 -6.04 -8.55 23.40
CA GLU A 437 -5.96 -9.74 22.56
C GLU A 437 -6.56 -9.48 21.16
N ALA A 438 -7.66 -8.73 21.09
CA ALA A 438 -8.28 -8.33 19.83
C ALA A 438 -7.36 -7.45 18.98
N GLU A 439 -6.71 -6.43 19.57
CA GLU A 439 -5.70 -5.61 18.89
C GLU A 439 -4.52 -6.47 18.41
N SER A 440 -4.04 -7.40 19.24
CA SER A 440 -2.92 -8.26 18.86
C SER A 440 -3.27 -9.24 17.74
N LYS A 441 -4.50 -9.76 17.73
CA LYS A 441 -5.03 -10.62 16.66
C LYS A 441 -5.21 -9.83 15.36
N LEU A 442 -5.74 -8.61 15.44
CA LEU A 442 -5.88 -7.68 14.31
C LEU A 442 -4.54 -7.44 13.62
N MET A 443 -3.50 -7.16 14.41
CA MET A 443 -2.15 -6.93 13.91
C MET A 443 -1.38 -8.22 13.58
N THR A 444 -2.01 -9.39 13.77
CA THR A 444 -1.45 -10.71 13.42
C THR A 444 -0.10 -11.05 14.10
N HIS A 445 0.15 -10.49 15.29
CA HIS A 445 1.44 -10.60 16.00
C HIS A 445 1.92 -12.04 16.26
N ASP A 446 1.01 -13.01 16.27
CA ASP A 446 1.30 -14.43 16.52
C ASP A 446 1.30 -15.29 15.25
N ARG A 447 1.01 -14.73 14.07
CA ARG A 447 0.87 -15.47 12.80
C ARG A 447 2.08 -16.35 12.49
N TRP A 448 3.27 -15.87 12.84
CA TRP A 448 4.55 -16.54 12.59
C TRP A 448 5.28 -16.93 13.87
N SER A 449 4.57 -17.07 14.99
CA SER A 449 5.17 -17.34 16.30
C SER A 449 5.83 -18.72 16.35
N PRO A 450 7.14 -18.80 16.65
CA PRO A 450 7.79 -20.06 16.96
C PRO A 450 7.32 -20.63 18.30
N LYS A 451 7.54 -21.93 18.51
CA LYS A 451 7.29 -22.58 19.80
C LYS A 451 8.28 -22.07 20.86
N GLY A 452 7.80 -21.87 22.08
CA GLY A 452 8.65 -21.50 23.22
C GLY A 452 9.00 -20.01 23.34
N ILE A 453 8.48 -19.14 22.46
CA ILE A 453 8.58 -17.70 22.61
C ILE A 453 7.43 -17.17 23.48
N SER A 454 7.76 -16.36 24.48
CA SER A 454 6.82 -15.57 25.26
C SER A 454 6.59 -14.23 24.58
N ARG A 455 5.34 -13.77 24.61
CA ARG A 455 4.95 -12.39 24.32
C ARG A 455 4.27 -11.79 25.54
N VAL A 456 4.82 -10.71 26.08
CA VAL A 456 4.26 -10.00 27.23
C VAL A 456 3.88 -8.58 26.81
N PRO A 457 2.60 -8.18 26.88
CA PRO A 457 2.21 -6.79 26.66
C PRO A 457 2.89 -5.86 27.67
N ILE A 458 3.45 -4.76 27.19
CA ILE A 458 4.15 -3.75 27.99
C ILE A 458 3.60 -2.36 27.69
N GLN A 459 3.86 -1.45 28.64
CA GLN A 459 3.53 -0.04 28.56
C GLN A 459 4.71 0.77 29.08
N PHE A 460 5.10 1.83 28.39
CA PHE A 460 6.18 2.73 28.80
C PHE A 460 5.93 4.16 28.29
N GLY A 461 6.71 5.10 28.80
CA GLY A 461 6.63 6.50 28.39
C GLY A 461 5.24 7.10 28.54
N LEU A 462 4.85 7.91 27.56
CA LEU A 462 3.56 8.58 27.48
C LEU A 462 2.47 7.67 26.88
N ASN A 463 2.19 6.57 27.60
CA ASN A 463 1.22 5.51 27.25
C ASN A 463 1.51 4.79 25.92
N VAL A 464 2.78 4.61 25.58
CA VAL A 464 3.17 3.75 24.46
C VAL A 464 2.91 2.31 24.87
N ARG A 465 2.13 1.59 24.05
CA ARG A 465 1.79 0.18 24.26
C ARG A 465 2.50 -0.66 23.23
N GLY A 466 3.10 -1.76 23.68
CA GLY A 466 3.85 -2.68 22.83
C GLY A 466 3.88 -4.07 23.41
N ASN A 467 4.80 -4.88 22.89
CA ASN A 467 5.04 -6.24 23.35
C ASN A 467 6.54 -6.46 23.59
N LEU A 468 6.84 -7.20 24.64
CA LEU A 468 8.15 -7.77 24.91
C LEU A 468 8.17 -9.23 24.47
N TYR A 469 9.11 -9.60 23.60
CA TYR A 469 9.31 -10.96 23.12
C TYR A 469 10.60 -11.54 23.69
N PHE A 470 10.58 -12.79 24.16
CA PHE A 470 11.76 -13.49 24.66
C PHE A 470 11.53 -15.00 24.68
N LYS A 471 12.60 -15.79 24.59
CA LYS A 471 12.52 -17.25 24.69
C LYS A 471 12.33 -17.70 26.14
N LYS A 472 11.37 -18.60 26.37
CA LYS A 472 11.10 -19.20 27.69
C LYS A 472 12.28 -20.07 28.14
N GLY A 473 12.49 -20.12 29.46
CA GLY A 473 13.47 -21.01 30.08
C GLY A 473 14.93 -20.55 29.99
N LEU A 474 15.21 -19.38 29.41
CA LEU A 474 16.55 -18.79 29.49
C LEU A 474 16.83 -18.31 30.91
N THR A 475 18.00 -18.69 31.44
CA THR A 475 18.51 -18.24 32.74
C THR A 475 19.52 -17.11 32.54
N GLY A 476 19.56 -16.15 33.47
CA GLY A 476 20.47 -15.00 33.40
C GLY A 476 19.86 -13.72 32.82
N LYS A 477 20.71 -12.71 32.62
CA LYS A 477 20.32 -11.39 32.09
C LYS A 477 20.32 -11.42 30.56
N LEU A 478 19.22 -11.02 29.93
CA LEU A 478 19.09 -11.03 28.47
C LEU A 478 19.51 -9.69 27.84
N PRO A 479 20.33 -9.68 26.77
CA PRO A 479 20.54 -8.48 25.97
C PRO A 479 19.21 -8.03 25.36
N VAL A 480 19.00 -6.72 25.29
CA VAL A 480 17.74 -6.12 24.86
C VAL A 480 17.87 -5.45 23.51
N VAL A 481 16.90 -5.67 22.63
CA VAL A 481 16.78 -4.99 21.34
C VAL A 481 15.50 -4.18 21.33
N ILE A 482 15.64 -2.88 21.08
CA ILE A 482 14.50 -1.99 20.80
C ILE A 482 14.34 -1.96 19.28
N TRP A 483 13.26 -2.57 18.80
CA TRP A 483 12.96 -2.68 17.38
C TRP A 483 12.21 -1.44 16.87
N LEU A 484 12.79 -0.76 15.87
CA LEU A 484 12.25 0.42 15.21
C LEU A 484 11.93 0.09 13.75
N HIS A 485 10.65 0.03 13.44
CA HIS A 485 10.13 -0.52 12.19
C HIS A 485 10.12 0.52 11.04
N PRO A 486 9.90 0.10 9.77
CA PRO A 486 9.92 1.00 8.62
C PRO A 486 8.55 1.72 8.44
N LEU A 487 8.25 2.26 7.25
CA LEU A 487 7.01 3.01 6.92
C LEU A 487 5.75 2.11 6.83
N SER A 488 5.52 1.29 7.85
CA SER A 488 4.49 0.26 7.91
C SER A 488 3.17 0.84 8.44
N TYR A 489 2.49 1.64 7.60
CA TYR A 489 1.25 2.35 7.99
C TYR A 489 0.15 1.44 8.51
N HIS A 490 0.01 0.26 7.92
CA HIS A 490 -1.08 -0.68 8.19
C HIS A 490 -0.72 -1.74 9.25
N SER A 491 0.53 -2.23 9.24
CA SER A 491 0.99 -3.34 10.10
C SER A 491 1.88 -2.92 11.27
N GLY A 492 2.31 -1.66 11.34
CA GLY A 492 3.18 -1.18 12.41
C GLY A 492 4.47 -1.98 12.50
N TYR A 493 4.83 -2.44 13.70
CA TYR A 493 6.07 -3.22 13.88
C TYR A 493 6.03 -4.65 13.30
N ASN A 494 4.85 -5.15 12.91
CA ASN A 494 4.67 -6.49 12.36
C ASN A 494 5.06 -6.54 10.88
N GLU A 495 5.87 -7.53 10.52
CA GLU A 495 6.25 -7.80 9.13
C GLU A 495 5.09 -8.52 8.42
N GLY A 496 4.42 -7.82 7.49
CA GLY A 496 3.29 -8.35 6.72
C GLY A 496 3.73 -9.25 5.58
N TYR A 497 4.41 -8.67 4.59
CA TYR A 497 4.90 -9.35 3.38
C TYR A 497 6.41 -9.55 3.40
N GLY A 498 6.85 -10.64 2.78
CA GLY A 498 8.27 -10.96 2.61
C GLY A 498 8.89 -11.77 3.75
N VAL A 499 8.11 -12.19 4.76
CA VAL A 499 8.62 -12.96 5.91
C VAL A 499 9.29 -14.26 5.47
N GLN A 500 10.55 -14.46 5.88
CA GLN A 500 11.33 -15.67 5.59
C GLN A 500 11.49 -16.57 6.83
N GLY A 501 10.50 -17.43 7.08
CA GLY A 501 10.47 -18.33 8.24
C GLY A 501 9.69 -17.75 9.42
N THR A 502 10.26 -16.76 10.12
CA THR A 502 9.56 -16.02 11.18
C THR A 502 9.89 -14.53 11.13
N THR A 503 9.03 -13.71 11.74
CA THR A 503 9.22 -12.26 11.86
C THR A 503 10.47 -11.94 12.69
N LEU A 504 11.05 -10.75 12.47
CA LEU A 504 12.25 -10.30 13.17
C LEU A 504 12.20 -10.49 14.69
N TYR A 505 11.18 -9.97 15.37
CA TYR A 505 11.14 -9.97 16.84
C TYR A 505 11.08 -11.39 17.43
N HIS A 506 10.43 -12.32 16.73
CA HIS A 506 10.45 -13.74 17.06
C HIS A 506 11.84 -14.35 16.82
N ARG A 507 12.48 -14.04 15.68
CA ARG A 507 13.82 -14.55 15.36
C ARG A 507 14.87 -14.08 16.36
N LEU A 508 14.83 -12.81 16.75
CA LEU A 508 15.72 -12.25 17.76
C LEU A 508 15.48 -12.92 19.12
N ALA A 509 14.23 -13.13 19.51
CA ALA A 509 13.89 -13.85 20.74
C ALA A 509 14.43 -15.29 20.73
N GLU A 510 14.31 -16.02 19.61
CA GLU A 510 14.88 -17.37 19.45
C GLU A 510 16.41 -17.40 19.62
N ASN A 511 17.08 -16.29 19.31
CA ASN A 511 18.53 -16.11 19.38
C ASN A 511 18.99 -15.43 20.69
N GLY A 512 18.16 -15.47 21.75
CA GLY A 512 18.57 -15.12 23.10
C GLY A 512 18.38 -13.65 23.49
N PHE A 513 17.72 -12.85 22.66
CA PHE A 513 17.42 -11.45 22.98
C PHE A 513 16.06 -11.30 23.65
N ALA A 514 15.92 -10.30 24.52
CA ALA A 514 14.63 -9.71 24.83
C ALA A 514 14.34 -8.58 23.83
N VAL A 515 13.16 -8.57 23.22
CA VAL A 515 12.85 -7.64 22.12
C VAL A 515 11.65 -6.80 22.47
N ILE A 516 11.84 -5.48 22.56
CA ILE A 516 10.75 -4.52 22.69
C ILE A 516 10.29 -4.14 21.28
N ALA A 517 9.03 -4.41 20.98
CA ALA A 517 8.39 -4.04 19.72
C ALA A 517 7.10 -3.28 19.98
N TYR A 518 6.94 -2.14 19.30
CA TYR A 518 5.81 -1.23 19.47
C TYR A 518 5.58 -0.46 18.17
N ASP A 519 4.35 0.03 18.00
CA ASP A 519 4.02 0.87 16.85
C ASP A 519 4.55 2.30 17.09
N GLN A 520 5.29 2.82 16.11
CA GLN A 520 5.73 4.21 16.09
C GLN A 520 4.54 5.14 15.76
N CYS A 521 4.62 6.41 16.18
CA CYS A 521 3.56 7.40 15.96
C CYS A 521 3.13 7.48 14.48
N GLY A 522 1.83 7.29 14.18
CA GLY A 522 1.31 7.33 12.81
C GLY A 522 1.34 6.01 12.05
N PHE A 523 1.68 4.90 12.71
CA PHE A 523 1.72 3.57 12.12
C PHE A 523 0.92 2.56 12.94
N GLY A 524 0.46 1.48 12.31
CA GLY A 524 -0.23 0.38 12.98
C GLY A 524 -1.42 0.86 13.83
N LEU A 525 -1.47 0.47 15.10
CA LEU A 525 -2.53 0.86 16.04
C LEU A 525 -2.47 2.34 16.45
N ARG A 526 -1.43 3.06 16.03
CA ARG A 526 -1.23 4.50 16.22
C ARG A 526 -1.37 5.29 14.91
N LEU A 527 -1.94 4.70 13.87
CA LEU A 527 -2.21 5.37 12.59
C LEU A 527 -2.89 6.74 12.76
N LEU A 528 -4.01 6.77 13.51
CA LEU A 528 -4.79 8.00 13.70
C LEU A 528 -4.11 9.01 14.62
N GLU A 529 -3.19 8.58 15.49
CA GLU A 529 -2.34 9.52 16.22
C GLU A 529 -1.48 10.34 15.25
N GLY A 530 -1.01 9.73 14.16
CA GLY A 530 -0.30 10.43 13.10
C GLY A 530 -1.17 11.39 12.30
N ARG A 531 -2.43 11.04 12.03
CA ARG A 531 -3.39 11.94 11.36
C ARG A 531 -3.59 13.23 12.18
N ASP A 532 -3.85 13.07 13.47
CA ASP A 532 -4.22 14.18 14.35
C ASP A 532 -2.99 14.91 14.93
N PHE A 533 -1.77 14.45 14.62
CA PHE A 533 -0.55 14.87 15.30
C PHE A 533 -0.31 16.38 15.22
N TYR A 534 -0.33 16.96 14.02
CA TYR A 534 -0.01 18.38 13.84
C TYR A 534 -1.13 19.32 14.25
N THR A 535 -2.38 18.82 14.31
CA THR A 535 -3.49 19.55 14.92
C THR A 535 -3.27 19.69 16.42
N ASN A 536 -2.81 18.63 17.08
CA ASN A 536 -2.60 18.61 18.53
C ASN A 536 -1.23 19.19 18.96
N TYR A 537 -0.20 19.03 18.12
CA TYR A 537 1.20 19.37 18.42
C TYR A 537 1.85 20.15 17.25
N PRO A 538 1.37 21.35 16.91
CA PRO A 538 1.76 22.06 15.69
C PRO A 538 3.23 22.50 15.65
N ARG A 539 3.92 22.56 16.80
CA ARG A 539 5.33 22.95 16.93
C ARG A 539 6.28 21.80 17.20
N TRP A 540 5.80 20.56 17.17
CA TRP A 540 6.60 19.35 17.34
C TRP A 540 6.62 18.54 16.04
N SER A 541 7.48 17.52 15.93
CA SER A 541 7.55 16.65 14.77
C SER A 541 7.19 15.21 15.12
N LYS A 542 6.57 14.49 14.18
CA LYS A 542 6.25 13.06 14.34
C LYS A 542 7.52 12.25 14.61
N LEU A 543 8.63 12.57 13.93
CA LEU A 543 9.91 11.92 14.18
C LEU A 543 10.44 12.18 15.59
N GLY A 544 10.29 13.41 16.09
CA GLY A 544 10.62 13.74 17.48
C GLY A 544 9.81 12.91 18.48
N ARG A 545 8.52 12.67 18.20
CA ARG A 545 7.69 11.76 18.99
C ARG A 545 8.20 10.32 18.95
N MET A 546 8.59 9.81 17.78
CA MET A 546 9.16 8.47 17.64
C MET A 546 10.45 8.29 18.43
N VAL A 547 11.34 9.29 18.37
CA VAL A 547 12.62 9.29 19.09
C VAL A 547 12.40 9.36 20.60
N MET A 548 11.43 10.15 21.06
CA MET A 548 11.04 10.15 22.48
C MET A 548 10.53 8.77 22.92
N ASP A 549 9.64 8.15 22.15
CA ASP A 549 9.11 6.81 22.46
C ASP A 549 10.24 5.76 22.51
N ALA A 550 11.25 5.85 21.65
CA ALA A 550 12.42 4.96 21.67
C ALA A 550 13.28 5.15 22.93
N ARG A 551 13.48 6.39 23.39
CA ARG A 551 14.19 6.70 24.65
C ARG A 551 13.40 6.25 25.88
N ASP A 552 12.08 6.30 25.81
CA ASP A 552 11.21 5.75 26.85
C ASP A 552 11.30 4.22 26.90
N ALA A 553 11.44 3.54 25.76
CA ALA A 553 11.72 2.11 25.71
C ALA A 553 13.11 1.77 26.32
N VAL A 554 14.14 2.61 26.13
CA VAL A 554 15.42 2.49 26.83
C VAL A 554 15.21 2.62 28.34
N SER A 555 14.42 3.62 28.77
CA SER A 555 14.14 3.88 30.18
C SER A 555 13.30 2.78 30.84
N PHE A 556 12.42 2.09 30.10
CA PHE A 556 11.73 0.88 30.56
C PHE A 556 12.73 -0.21 30.97
N VAL A 557 13.80 -0.39 30.20
CA VAL A 557 14.83 -1.42 30.43
C VAL A 557 15.79 -1.01 31.55
N LEU A 558 16.34 0.19 31.46
CA LEU A 558 17.43 0.64 32.33
C LEU A 558 16.93 1.14 33.68
N ASP A 559 15.83 1.88 33.68
CA ASP A 559 15.31 2.58 34.85
C ASP A 559 14.08 1.89 35.46
N GLY A 560 13.51 0.87 34.78
CA GLY A 560 12.26 0.24 35.18
C GLY A 560 11.03 1.14 35.02
N LYS A 561 11.14 2.21 34.20
CA LYS A 561 10.07 3.17 33.97
C LYS A 561 9.03 2.62 32.98
N GLY A 562 8.07 1.88 33.52
CA GLY A 562 6.92 1.39 32.78
C GLY A 562 6.26 0.22 33.48
N LYS A 563 5.45 -0.55 32.76
CA LYS A 563 4.63 -1.63 33.31
C LYS A 563 4.60 -2.80 32.33
N SER A 564 4.59 -4.02 32.85
CA SER A 564 4.35 -5.24 32.10
C SER A 564 3.09 -5.94 32.58
N LYS A 565 2.39 -6.62 31.68
CA LYS A 565 1.16 -7.36 32.04
C LYS A 565 1.46 -8.62 32.87
N SER A 566 2.66 -9.17 32.74
CA SER A 566 3.15 -10.33 33.49
C SER A 566 4.65 -10.18 33.78
N VAL A 567 5.22 -11.16 34.50
CA VAL A 567 6.65 -11.23 34.77
C VAL A 567 7.46 -11.21 33.47
N VAL A 568 8.54 -10.44 33.48
CA VAL A 568 9.51 -10.29 32.39
C VAL A 568 10.90 -10.76 32.87
N PRO A 569 11.80 -11.19 31.96
CA PRO A 569 13.14 -11.63 32.33
C PRO A 569 13.99 -10.48 32.89
N PHE A 570 15.08 -10.82 33.57
CA PHE A 570 16.10 -9.83 33.91
C PHE A 570 16.81 -9.36 32.64
N PHE A 571 17.00 -8.05 32.50
CA PHE A 571 17.69 -7.46 31.37
C PHE A 571 19.18 -7.25 31.66
N ASP A 572 20.01 -7.45 30.63
CA ASP A 572 21.39 -7.01 30.63
C ASP A 572 21.43 -5.51 30.30
N LYS A 573 21.55 -4.70 31.35
CA LYS A 573 21.53 -3.23 31.25
C LYS A 573 22.73 -2.66 30.48
N ASN A 574 23.80 -3.44 30.28
CA ASN A 574 24.96 -3.01 29.50
C ASN A 574 24.82 -3.35 28.01
N ARG A 575 23.78 -4.11 27.62
CA ARG A 575 23.58 -4.60 26.26
C ARG A 575 22.18 -4.27 25.76
N VAL A 576 21.90 -2.96 25.67
CA VAL A 576 20.67 -2.41 25.07
C VAL A 576 20.97 -1.84 23.69
N PHE A 577 20.40 -2.45 22.66
CA PHE A 577 20.65 -2.10 21.26
C PHE A 577 19.44 -1.44 20.61
N LEU A 578 19.70 -0.44 19.77
CA LEU A 578 18.70 0.08 18.82
C LEU A 578 18.85 -0.65 17.49
N LEU A 579 17.76 -1.21 16.97
CA LEU A 579 17.73 -1.81 15.65
C LEU A 579 16.67 -1.13 14.79
N GLY A 580 17.12 -0.42 13.75
CA GLY A 580 16.26 0.31 12.83
C GLY A 580 16.29 -0.26 11.42
N TYR A 581 15.13 -0.27 10.76
CA TYR A 581 15.00 -0.52 9.32
C TYR A 581 14.25 0.62 8.64
N SER A 582 14.75 1.09 7.48
CA SER A 582 14.17 2.20 6.73
C SER A 582 14.05 3.47 7.60
N THR A 583 12.84 4.04 7.78
CA THR A 583 12.59 5.15 8.73
C THR A 583 12.91 4.81 10.18
N GLY A 584 12.87 3.53 10.56
CA GLY A 584 13.36 3.08 11.86
C GLY A 584 14.86 3.29 12.04
N SER A 585 15.65 3.24 10.96
CA SER A 585 17.08 3.60 10.99
C SER A 585 17.27 5.09 11.33
N ILE A 586 16.43 5.95 10.75
CA ILE A 586 16.45 7.38 11.03
C ILE A 586 16.12 7.61 12.52
N ALA A 587 15.04 7.00 13.03
CA ALA A 587 14.69 7.07 14.44
C ALA A 587 15.81 6.53 15.36
N ALA A 588 16.48 5.44 14.96
CA ALA A 588 17.62 4.87 15.69
C ALA A 588 18.79 5.86 15.75
N MET A 589 19.17 6.49 14.63
CA MET A 589 20.28 7.47 14.57
C MET A 589 20.03 8.65 15.49
N TYR A 590 18.85 9.27 15.40
CA TYR A 590 18.51 10.38 16.28
C TYR A 590 18.43 9.96 17.75
N THR A 591 17.88 8.77 18.05
CA THR A 591 17.85 8.24 19.42
C THR A 591 19.26 8.01 19.95
N GLY A 592 20.17 7.47 19.15
CA GLY A 592 21.57 7.22 19.55
C GLY A 592 22.38 8.48 19.82
N VAL A 593 22.05 9.59 19.15
CA VAL A 593 22.60 10.93 19.45
C VAL A 593 22.02 11.49 20.76
N LEU A 594 20.75 11.18 21.05
CA LEU A 594 20.05 11.75 22.22
C LEU A 594 20.14 10.90 23.50
N ASP A 595 20.55 9.64 23.42
CA ASP A 595 20.62 8.72 24.56
C ASP A 595 21.98 8.01 24.63
N ASP A 596 22.80 8.41 25.60
CA ASP A 596 24.14 7.87 25.78
C ASP A 596 24.20 6.50 26.45
N ARG A 597 23.05 5.98 26.88
CA ARG A 597 22.98 4.74 27.66
C ARG A 597 22.88 3.48 26.81
N ILE A 598 22.78 3.60 25.49
CA ILE A 598 22.71 2.46 24.58
C ILE A 598 24.07 1.79 24.41
N ALA A 599 24.08 0.47 24.22
CA ALA A 599 25.28 -0.32 23.95
C ALA A 599 25.73 -0.23 22.50
N GLY A 600 24.81 0.00 21.57
CA GLY A 600 25.10 0.12 20.15
C GLY A 600 23.84 0.32 19.31
N MET A 601 24.06 0.70 18.05
CA MET A 601 23.00 0.96 17.09
C MET A 601 23.25 0.20 15.78
N ALA A 602 22.20 -0.41 15.24
CA ALA A 602 22.20 -1.01 13.91
C ALA A 602 21.13 -0.37 13.03
N CYS A 603 21.54 0.08 11.84
CA CYS A 603 20.70 0.77 10.86
C CYS A 603 20.75 0.04 9.52
N PHE A 604 19.59 -0.41 9.04
CA PHE A 604 19.44 -1.06 7.75
C PHE A 604 18.66 -0.16 6.79
N SER A 605 19.32 0.36 5.76
CA SER A 605 18.73 1.20 4.70
C SER A 605 17.98 2.44 5.22
N GLY A 606 17.33 3.18 4.32
CA GLY A 606 16.30 4.17 4.69
C GLY A 606 16.74 5.61 4.85
N TRP A 607 18.01 5.92 4.65
CA TRP A 607 18.55 7.27 4.78
C TRP A 607 19.49 7.56 3.62
N THR A 608 19.55 8.83 3.25
CA THR A 608 20.52 9.44 2.33
C THR A 608 20.96 10.75 2.97
N PRO A 609 22.20 11.24 2.76
CA PRO A 609 22.63 12.52 3.34
C PRO A 609 21.58 13.62 3.14
N LEU A 610 21.24 14.35 4.19
CA LEU A 610 20.15 15.34 4.15
C LEU A 610 20.47 16.49 3.18
N ARG A 611 21.76 16.78 3.00
CA ARG A 611 22.27 17.83 2.12
C ARG A 611 22.49 17.39 0.68
N ASP A 612 22.31 16.09 0.38
CA ASP A 612 22.51 15.56 -0.97
C ASP A 612 21.24 15.72 -1.80
N THR A 613 21.34 16.50 -2.88
CA THR A 613 20.27 16.73 -3.85
C THR A 613 20.55 16.02 -5.19
N SER A 614 21.70 15.35 -5.33
CA SER A 614 22.20 14.85 -6.62
C SER A 614 21.28 13.84 -7.32
N LYS A 615 20.48 13.09 -6.56
CA LYS A 615 19.46 12.14 -7.05
C LYS A 615 18.10 12.35 -6.38
N GLU A 616 17.77 13.57 -5.99
CA GLU A 616 16.53 13.85 -5.25
C GLU A 616 15.26 13.51 -6.03
N ILE A 617 15.23 13.73 -7.35
CA ILE A 617 14.07 13.37 -8.18
C ILE A 617 13.79 11.86 -8.09
N ALA A 618 14.84 11.04 -8.22
CA ALA A 618 14.74 9.59 -8.22
C ALA A 618 14.46 9.00 -6.83
N THR A 619 15.04 9.60 -5.79
CA THR A 619 15.01 9.06 -4.41
C THR A 619 13.98 9.73 -3.49
N GLY A 620 13.47 10.89 -3.90
CA GLY A 620 12.65 11.82 -3.14
C GLY A 620 13.42 12.71 -2.15
N GLY A 621 14.75 12.60 -2.12
CA GLY A 621 15.63 13.42 -1.27
C GLY A 621 15.19 13.49 0.20
N ASN A 622 15.45 14.63 0.84
CA ASN A 622 14.96 14.90 2.19
C ASN A 622 13.47 15.34 2.22
N GLN A 623 12.88 15.68 1.07
CA GLN A 623 11.48 16.05 0.92
C GLN A 623 10.53 14.95 1.38
N ARG A 624 10.97 13.69 1.27
CA ARG A 624 10.26 12.56 1.86
C ARG A 624 10.02 12.70 3.36
N LEU A 625 10.94 13.32 4.09
CA LEU A 625 10.86 13.50 5.53
C LEU A 625 10.00 14.69 5.91
N TRP A 626 10.11 15.83 5.22
CA TRP A 626 9.41 17.04 5.64
C TRP A 626 8.04 17.22 4.98
N ASN A 627 7.85 16.72 3.76
CA ASN A 627 6.60 16.83 3.02
C ASN A 627 5.87 15.47 2.95
N LEU A 628 6.42 14.51 2.19
CA LEU A 628 5.68 13.31 1.77
C LEU A 628 5.11 12.49 2.95
N HIS A 629 5.94 12.25 3.97
CA HIS A 629 5.56 11.52 5.18
C HIS A 629 5.35 12.45 6.39
N ALA A 630 5.62 13.75 6.23
CA ALA A 630 5.51 14.76 7.27
C ALA A 630 6.13 14.32 8.62
N LEU A 631 7.32 13.74 8.57
CA LEU A 631 8.05 13.24 9.75
C LEU A 631 8.85 14.35 10.44
N GLN A 632 9.46 15.26 9.67
CA GLN A 632 10.33 16.32 10.18
C GLN A 632 10.13 17.64 9.39
N PRO A 633 8.99 18.33 9.54
CA PRO A 633 8.58 19.44 8.68
C PRO A 633 9.55 20.64 8.63
N LYS A 634 10.32 20.89 9.69
CA LYS A 634 11.29 21.99 9.75
C LYS A 634 12.39 21.91 8.69
N LEU A 635 12.69 20.72 8.14
CA LEU A 635 13.69 20.61 7.08
C LEU A 635 13.25 21.36 5.82
N GLY A 636 11.94 21.49 5.56
CA GLY A 636 11.41 22.23 4.40
C GLY A 636 11.71 23.74 4.44
N TRP A 637 12.18 24.30 5.55
CA TRP A 637 12.68 25.69 5.56
C TRP A 637 13.97 25.88 4.76
N PHE A 638 14.62 24.78 4.38
CA PHE A 638 15.83 24.72 3.59
C PHE A 638 15.60 24.06 2.23
N ASP A 639 14.36 23.95 1.77
CA ASP A 639 14.05 23.57 0.39
C ASP A 639 14.82 24.50 -0.57
N ASP A 640 15.50 23.92 -1.57
CA ASP A 640 16.45 24.58 -2.49
C ASP A 640 17.72 25.15 -1.83
N ARG A 641 17.91 24.92 -0.53
CA ARG A 641 19.04 25.42 0.29
C ARG A 641 19.56 24.35 1.24
N GLU A 642 19.53 23.09 0.80
CA GLU A 642 19.84 21.91 1.62
C GLU A 642 21.27 21.96 2.18
N ALA A 643 22.19 22.62 1.47
CA ALA A 643 23.55 22.84 1.93
C ALA A 643 23.63 23.63 3.27
N GLU A 644 22.63 24.45 3.58
CA GLU A 644 22.54 25.24 4.81
C GLU A 644 21.98 24.45 6.00
N LEU A 645 21.48 23.22 5.79
CA LEU A 645 20.91 22.41 6.87
C LEU A 645 21.91 22.30 8.04
N PRO A 646 21.44 22.39 9.29
CA PRO A 646 22.33 22.56 10.43
C PRO A 646 23.22 21.37 10.75
N PHE A 647 22.83 20.17 10.31
CA PHE A 647 23.55 18.92 10.45
C PHE A 647 23.22 17.99 9.27
N ASP A 648 24.00 16.92 9.15
CA ASP A 648 23.77 15.82 8.22
C ASP A 648 23.99 14.46 8.93
N TYR A 649 23.61 13.35 8.31
CA TYR A 649 23.74 12.01 8.90
C TYR A 649 25.18 11.63 9.23
N LYS A 650 26.18 12.14 8.49
CA LYS A 650 27.60 11.97 8.86
C LYS A 650 27.92 12.58 10.23
N ASP A 651 27.29 13.71 10.56
CA ASP A 651 27.50 14.39 11.84
C ASP A 651 26.85 13.58 12.97
N LEU A 652 25.67 13.01 12.71
CA LEU A 652 25.00 12.12 13.68
C LEU A 652 25.84 10.86 13.95
N ILE A 653 26.36 10.22 12.90
CA ILE A 653 27.20 9.02 13.05
C ILE A 653 28.48 9.37 13.84
N ALA A 654 29.12 10.50 13.53
CA ALA A 654 30.31 10.94 14.26
C ALA A 654 30.04 11.20 15.75
N GLU A 655 28.88 11.76 16.09
CA GLU A 655 28.45 12.01 17.47
C GLU A 655 28.19 10.71 18.25
N ILE A 656 27.66 9.67 17.59
CA ILE A 656 27.40 8.37 18.23
C ILE A 656 28.71 7.63 18.57
N LEU A 657 29.78 7.85 17.80
CA LEU A 657 31.07 7.22 18.05
C LEU A 657 31.72 7.72 19.36
N PRO A 658 32.26 6.81 20.21
CA PRO A 658 32.77 5.48 19.86
C PRO A 658 31.81 4.32 20.14
N LYS A 659 30.50 4.56 20.30
CA LYS A 659 29.56 3.43 20.47
C LYS A 659 29.50 2.58 19.20
N PRO A 660 29.47 1.25 19.29
CA PRO A 660 29.33 0.36 18.14
C PRO A 660 28.15 0.74 17.25
N CYS A 661 28.43 0.89 15.95
CA CYS A 661 27.48 1.20 14.89
C CYS A 661 27.58 0.17 13.76
N LEU A 662 26.49 -0.52 13.46
CA LEU A 662 26.32 -1.31 12.23
C LEU A 662 25.46 -0.54 11.25
N ILE A 663 26.00 -0.22 10.08
CA ILE A 663 25.28 0.47 9.01
C ILE A 663 25.27 -0.43 7.78
N VAL A 664 24.08 -0.77 7.28
CA VAL A 664 23.91 -1.59 6.08
C VAL A 664 23.11 -0.82 5.03
N THR A 665 23.75 -0.46 3.91
CA THR A 665 23.12 0.35 2.84
C THR A 665 23.30 -0.34 1.49
N PRO A 666 22.25 -1.00 0.96
CA PRO A 666 22.30 -1.68 -0.32
C PRO A 666 22.64 -0.74 -1.49
N LYS A 667 23.38 -1.24 -2.49
CA LYS A 667 23.82 -0.43 -3.64
C LYS A 667 22.68 0.01 -4.57
N ARG A 668 21.58 -0.74 -4.60
CA ARG A 668 20.41 -0.48 -5.46
C ARG A 668 19.19 -0.08 -4.64
N ASP A 669 19.39 0.63 -3.54
CA ASP A 669 18.29 1.22 -2.77
C ASP A 669 17.71 2.41 -3.54
N ARG A 670 16.51 2.27 -4.12
CA ARG A 670 15.84 3.37 -4.83
C ARG A 670 15.50 4.57 -3.95
N PHE A 671 15.56 4.44 -2.64
CA PHE A 671 15.22 5.48 -1.67
C PHE A 671 16.44 6.28 -1.19
N ALA A 672 17.64 6.00 -1.70
CA ALA A 672 18.85 6.67 -1.27
C ALA A 672 19.93 6.74 -2.36
N ASP A 673 20.77 7.78 -2.33
CA ASP A 673 21.96 7.81 -3.18
C ASP A 673 23.13 7.09 -2.50
N HIS A 674 23.47 5.91 -3.04
CA HIS A 674 24.57 5.10 -2.53
C HIS A 674 25.92 5.83 -2.60
N ASP A 675 26.17 6.62 -3.64
CA ASP A 675 27.43 7.34 -3.79
C ASP A 675 27.58 8.45 -2.76
N ALA A 676 26.51 9.21 -2.50
CA ALA A 676 26.46 10.18 -1.40
C ALA A 676 26.68 9.53 -0.03
N ILE A 677 26.04 8.38 0.25
CA ILE A 677 26.26 7.61 1.48
C ILE A 677 27.74 7.21 1.61
N LYS A 678 28.33 6.67 0.54
CA LYS A 678 29.74 6.25 0.53
C LYS A 678 30.67 7.43 0.85
N LYS A 679 30.41 8.60 0.26
CA LYS A 679 31.16 9.85 0.57
C LYS A 679 31.00 10.23 2.03
N ALA A 680 29.78 10.22 2.57
CA ALA A 680 29.49 10.55 3.96
C ALA A 680 30.21 9.61 4.94
N ILE A 681 30.14 8.29 4.74
CA ILE A 681 30.82 7.30 5.59
C ILE A 681 32.34 7.45 5.53
N ASN A 682 32.91 7.68 4.34
CA ASN A 682 34.34 7.92 4.20
C ASN A 682 34.77 9.20 4.93
N GLN A 683 33.96 10.25 4.91
CA GLN A 683 34.24 11.48 5.64
C GLN A 683 34.23 11.26 7.16
N VAL A 684 33.31 10.44 7.69
CA VAL A 684 33.33 10.04 9.11
C VAL A 684 34.63 9.34 9.47
N ARG A 685 35.09 8.39 8.63
CA ARG A 685 36.36 7.68 8.82
C ARG A 685 37.56 8.60 8.78
N LEU A 686 37.61 9.52 7.82
CA LEU A 686 38.71 10.49 7.69
C LEU A 686 38.78 11.45 8.89
N ASN A 687 37.63 11.92 9.37
CA ASN A 687 37.57 12.88 10.47
C ASN A 687 37.80 12.23 11.85
N ASN A 688 37.49 10.93 12.00
CA ASN A 688 37.56 10.22 13.28
C ASN A 688 38.16 8.80 13.14
N PRO A 689 39.38 8.62 12.58
CA PRO A 689 39.88 7.32 12.13
C PRO A 689 39.89 6.28 13.25
N LYS A 690 40.52 6.60 14.40
CA LYS A 690 40.59 5.66 15.54
C LYS A 690 39.22 5.24 16.07
N LYS A 691 38.25 6.17 16.15
CA LYS A 691 36.90 5.87 16.63
C LYS A 691 36.12 5.06 15.61
N ALA A 692 36.23 5.43 14.33
CA ALA A 692 35.54 4.75 13.24
C ALA A 692 36.05 3.32 13.05
N ASP A 693 37.37 3.09 13.10
CA ASP A 693 37.96 1.76 12.99
C ASP A 693 37.53 0.84 14.15
N ALA A 694 37.39 1.40 15.35
CA ALA A 694 37.00 0.63 16.53
C ALA A 694 35.50 0.29 16.56
N ALA A 695 34.63 1.14 16.01
CA ALA A 695 33.19 1.07 16.29
C ALA A 695 32.26 1.18 15.07
N LEU A 696 32.72 1.58 13.88
CA LEU A 696 31.87 1.73 12.70
C LEU A 696 32.03 0.56 11.71
N THR A 697 31.05 -0.33 11.68
CA THR A 697 30.90 -1.37 10.65
C THR A 697 29.96 -0.90 9.55
N TRP A 698 30.46 -0.73 8.32
CA TRP A 698 29.64 -0.39 7.16
C TRP A 698 29.65 -1.53 6.12
N ILE A 699 28.45 -2.00 5.75
CA ILE A 699 28.25 -3.06 4.76
C ILE A 699 27.37 -2.52 3.65
N SER A 700 27.74 -2.81 2.39
CA SER A 700 26.95 -2.41 1.23
C SER A 700 26.69 -3.58 0.28
N PRO A 701 25.63 -4.36 0.53
CA PRO A 701 25.29 -5.50 -0.31
C PRO A 701 24.85 -5.04 -1.71
N ASP A 702 25.17 -5.83 -2.73
CA ASP A 702 24.61 -5.62 -4.06
C ASP A 702 23.18 -6.18 -4.12
N GLY A 703 22.21 -5.29 -3.96
CA GLY A 703 20.80 -5.64 -3.96
C GLY A 703 19.91 -4.42 -3.71
N PRO A 704 18.59 -4.61 -3.81
CA PRO A 704 17.62 -3.58 -3.48
C PRO A 704 17.49 -3.39 -1.97
N ASN A 705 16.73 -2.36 -1.58
CA ASN A 705 16.32 -2.16 -0.19
C ASN A 705 15.46 -3.32 0.32
N ARG A 706 15.94 -3.97 1.38
CA ARG A 706 15.23 -5.03 2.10
C ARG A 706 15.82 -5.19 3.51
N PHE A 707 15.08 -5.88 4.37
CA PHE A 707 15.57 -6.36 5.67
C PHE A 707 15.10 -7.78 5.96
N GLN A 708 15.82 -8.75 5.40
CA GLN A 708 15.43 -10.16 5.32
C GLN A 708 16.40 -11.06 6.11
N VAL A 709 16.15 -12.38 6.12
CA VAL A 709 16.80 -13.34 7.05
C VAL A 709 18.31 -13.19 7.18
N ASP A 710 19.02 -12.99 6.08
CA ASP A 710 20.47 -12.81 6.02
C ASP A 710 20.91 -11.52 6.73
N GLN A 711 20.22 -10.40 6.52
CA GLN A 711 20.49 -9.13 7.21
C GLN A 711 20.07 -9.18 8.69
N GLN A 712 18.99 -9.90 9.01
CA GLN A 712 18.59 -10.14 10.39
C GLN A 712 19.67 -10.95 11.13
N ARG A 713 20.28 -11.95 10.47
CA ARG A 713 21.44 -12.70 10.99
C ARG A 713 22.69 -11.84 11.12
N GLN A 714 22.93 -10.92 10.18
CA GLN A 714 24.04 -9.95 10.30
C GLN A 714 23.93 -9.15 11.59
N PHE A 715 22.74 -8.63 11.91
CA PHE A 715 22.51 -7.95 13.19
C PHE A 715 22.76 -8.87 14.39
N ILE A 716 22.21 -10.09 14.40
CA ILE A 716 22.39 -11.04 15.50
C ILE A 716 23.87 -11.30 15.78
N ASN A 717 24.65 -11.56 14.72
CA ASN A 717 26.07 -11.84 14.83
C ASN A 717 26.84 -10.61 15.36
N TRP A 718 26.52 -9.42 14.86
CA TRP A 718 27.14 -8.17 15.30
C TRP A 718 26.79 -7.82 16.76
N ALA A 719 25.52 -7.96 17.15
CA ALA A 719 25.11 -7.69 18.52
C ALA A 719 25.77 -8.67 19.51
N ASN A 720 25.98 -9.93 19.10
CA ASN A 720 26.67 -10.95 19.89
C ASN A 720 28.18 -10.74 20.01
N SER A 721 28.82 -10.02 19.07
CA SER A 721 30.25 -9.70 19.20
C SER A 721 30.52 -8.55 20.18
N ILE A 722 29.49 -7.77 20.52
CA ILE A 722 29.57 -6.70 21.52
C ILE A 722 29.30 -7.29 22.90
N ARG A 723 30.34 -7.35 23.73
CA ARG A 723 30.33 -7.94 25.08
C ARG A 723 29.93 -6.95 26.15
#